data_AF-A0A2J5A1M8-F1
#
_entry.id   AF-A0A2J5A1M8-F1
#
_cell.length_a   1.000
_cell.length_b   1.000
_cell.length_c   1.000
_cell.angle_alpha   90.00
_cell.angle_beta   90.00
_cell.angle_gamma   90.00
#
_symmetry.space_group_name_H-M   'P 1'
#
loop_
_entity.id
_entity.type
_entity.pdbx_description
1 polymer ?
#
loop_
_entity_poly.entity_id
_entity_poly.type
_entity_poly.pdbx_seq_one_letter_code
_entity_poly.pdbx_strand_id
1 'polypeptide(L)'
;MPDIIPHEQQPERLQKFHSLQGGQYWRAKHAIPEERIEQDEVLLIESLRWVDNALHTVILRTHPSKFNKDFVYKYTDAAGRSCSTAKSFKEHRFLFNDFLDKFEFADDGQDIRSHELMAAQNRVSQLTQQMTETMADPDALRTELLSRVEAKKASSSAAGNDKKQLPMLTRHSPSTEITSLGSALSSGIDETKIAQLQQVVEFRHEIAQAQIDWIKEKNSAISRAVQAITPYLEESAAAQLAVAEESRETLNKLMDGIKSLDLYIGKDVVVNTIKEGDSAPAHVPLTFVQRKLVVDEETAIYLDIGEWFDFEKLPLFFKALNDHPGLVEQIFPSERCVVCMTTTRRYIDYQDRWANWEMNARNQTVFLMVRDGERLFQVYSGVESHLGAHTLFPTTDEQGNIFRGADGAQVTFNDVSYTDRLKTHEMVALHYYRFLILCCGLDHRLKLFGEFYDPQDRFSFVSMDFQEKYCRFIHDHDGTGLLDDPDAKVRPSIEEYISEANSHLRPGSRVFCEWRTVCNPKTAPSATKPDTGSSYRGSYYFTADFINDEGMAVAYTRNNEICVDVPVKKDIYRRKRPNDVREFNAKVSLTNFKRDVWEDSSSVGYLCLDAVKADDLDYYIHSRPSRKGFMYFIKLFKRLSAVLRKEEEHEQPYRQKLLRALVDGNIGTKANRAEIVDKTIINWRADRKGQPLSEGIENEKSWKEILGMMDLIAWRGLSHKEAAVEMAISRGSLPLRLVVTTNSRLALYVTPTDEERDDRLETHKWVILLTFKLSLKGLKLDSSRPVLLSKNSVCETTLYQWPEASEWKGLKSAFGSFEEKQRAFEFIETGKEDLQKLSPANPVEFEAGVREWMMAYCEMNDYRKTGGQVQQPTLMIPVGIYIDRGVWQYVYVTTGNEAVGYFYHNASDSLKKELFHEYVSRFAQKEGKRERIEKQGNRLALGMSQKTPDVGMFSADRKLSMDNVEYGSISFSAYSQLRMLENRLFFVISEAERGLHRNIYIADNLKDDNDEFIIDKLLGSSHQQEQEAVDVFEVKLPKSLSEGPLPVLKCDGEIYRIHHWFDICPQGSDGTISLSNIEAPVHTVTRHSFDNKELAMMFILKEDSSVRKHTSGDKFKPPAGINERWY
;
A
#
# COMPACT_ATOMS: atom_id res chain seq x y z
N MET A 1 -9.36 81.44 -29.16
CA MET A 1 -8.02 81.81 -29.67
C MET A 1 -7.34 82.59 -28.55
N PRO A 2 -6.11 82.29 -28.11
CA PRO A 2 -4.97 81.81 -28.91
C PRO A 2 -4.17 80.61 -28.32
N ASP A 3 -3.35 80.03 -29.20
CA ASP A 3 -2.06 79.34 -29.05
C ASP A 3 -1.84 78.25 -27.98
N ILE A 4 -1.89 76.99 -28.42
CA ILE A 4 -1.19 75.87 -27.78
C ILE A 4 0.07 75.56 -28.59
N ILE A 5 1.21 75.84 -27.97
CA ILE A 5 2.56 75.50 -28.42
C ILE A 5 2.66 73.96 -28.59
N PRO A 6 3.20 73.44 -29.71
CA PRO A 6 3.43 72.01 -29.85
C PRO A 6 4.61 71.63 -28.96
N HIS A 7 4.35 70.95 -27.84
CA HIS A 7 5.39 70.21 -27.15
C HIS A 7 5.68 68.94 -27.96
N GLU A 8 6.85 68.90 -28.58
CA GLU A 8 7.48 67.66 -29.05
C GLU A 8 7.63 66.72 -27.85
N GLN A 9 6.70 65.77 -27.70
CA GLN A 9 6.94 64.60 -26.87
C GLN A 9 7.90 63.69 -27.65
N GLN A 10 9.14 63.62 -27.18
CA GLN A 10 10.04 62.52 -27.52
C GLN A 10 9.29 61.19 -27.27
N PRO A 11 9.35 60.21 -28.19
CA PRO A 11 8.76 58.91 -27.96
C PRO A 11 9.51 58.20 -26.82
N GLU A 12 8.96 58.26 -25.61
CA GLU A 12 9.36 57.39 -24.51
C GLU A 12 8.99 55.94 -24.88
N ARG A 13 10.04 55.14 -25.13
CA ARG A 13 10.04 53.72 -25.54
C ARG A 13 9.77 53.43 -27.02
N LEU A 14 10.88 53.23 -27.74
CA LEU A 14 10.95 52.29 -28.86
C LEU A 14 10.51 50.90 -28.34
N GLN A 15 9.28 50.48 -28.62
CA GLN A 15 8.92 49.07 -28.58
C GLN A 15 9.89 48.34 -29.52
N LYS A 16 10.73 47.45 -28.99
CA LYS A 16 11.43 46.48 -29.84
C LYS A 16 10.34 45.64 -30.49
N PHE A 17 10.06 45.91 -31.77
CA PHE A 17 9.23 45.05 -32.59
C PHE A 17 9.97 43.72 -32.73
N HIS A 18 9.48 42.69 -32.04
CA HIS A 18 9.88 41.31 -32.29
C HIS A 18 8.93 40.78 -33.37
N SER A 19 9.46 40.22 -34.46
CA SER A 19 8.68 39.76 -35.62
C SER A 19 7.99 38.40 -35.43
N LEU A 20 8.11 37.81 -34.24
CA LEU A 20 7.56 36.51 -33.88
C LEU A 20 6.08 36.60 -33.54
N GLN A 21 5.27 35.77 -34.17
CA GLN A 21 3.84 35.64 -33.89
C GLN A 21 3.46 34.17 -33.68
N GLY A 22 2.51 33.92 -32.79
CA GLY A 22 1.90 32.60 -32.65
C GLY A 22 1.25 32.18 -33.97
N GLY A 23 1.39 30.91 -34.35
CA GLY A 23 0.91 30.40 -35.63
C GLY A 23 1.92 30.47 -36.79
N GLN A 24 3.10 31.05 -36.59
CA GLN A 24 4.17 31.05 -37.61
C GLN A 24 4.95 29.73 -37.63
N TYR A 25 5.48 29.38 -38.80
CA TYR A 25 6.35 28.22 -39.01
C TYR A 25 7.82 28.62 -39.06
N TRP A 26 8.67 27.82 -38.43
CA TRP A 26 10.10 28.05 -38.31
C TRP A 26 10.88 26.77 -38.57
N ARG A 27 12.01 26.89 -39.26
CA ARG A 27 12.86 25.79 -39.71
C ARG A 27 14.09 25.66 -38.82
N ALA A 28 14.44 24.44 -38.44
CA ALA A 28 15.65 24.17 -37.67
C ALA A 28 16.92 24.28 -38.54
N LYS A 29 17.88 25.13 -38.16
CA LYS A 29 19.15 25.33 -38.88
C LYS A 29 20.08 24.12 -38.78
N HIS A 30 20.03 23.41 -37.65
CA HIS A 30 20.85 22.26 -37.33
C HIS A 30 20.01 21.19 -36.62
N ALA A 31 20.43 19.93 -36.68
CA ALA A 31 19.78 18.87 -35.93
C ALA A 31 19.97 19.08 -34.41
N ILE A 32 18.90 18.90 -33.63
CA ILE A 32 18.88 19.01 -32.16
C ILE A 32 18.55 17.62 -31.59
N PRO A 33 19.56 16.76 -31.32
CA PRO A 33 19.32 15.36 -30.94
C PRO A 33 18.53 15.18 -29.65
N GLU A 34 18.72 16.08 -28.68
CA GLU A 34 18.07 16.06 -27.36
C GLU A 34 16.54 16.23 -27.44
N GLU A 35 16.08 16.96 -28.45
CA GLU A 35 14.66 17.24 -28.73
C GLU A 35 14.13 16.45 -29.95
N ARG A 36 14.98 15.60 -30.56
CA ARG A 36 14.67 14.81 -31.77
C ARG A 36 14.23 15.65 -32.99
N ILE A 37 14.71 16.89 -33.08
CA ILE A 37 14.45 17.78 -34.20
C ILE A 37 15.55 17.58 -35.25
N GLU A 38 15.15 17.27 -36.47
CA GLU A 38 16.04 17.08 -37.62
C GLU A 38 16.41 18.43 -38.25
N GLN A 39 17.54 18.46 -38.96
CA GLN A 39 17.90 19.64 -39.75
C GLN A 39 16.84 19.86 -40.83
N ASP A 40 16.51 21.13 -41.08
CA ASP A 40 15.47 21.57 -42.02
C ASP A 40 14.03 21.18 -41.63
N GLU A 41 13.81 20.62 -40.43
CA GLU A 41 12.47 20.32 -39.94
C GLU A 41 11.71 21.61 -39.61
N VAL A 42 10.50 21.74 -40.17
CA VAL A 42 9.62 22.90 -39.98
C VAL A 42 8.68 22.64 -38.80
N LEU A 43 8.63 23.55 -37.84
CA LEU A 43 7.82 23.47 -36.63
C LEU A 43 6.95 24.72 -36.45
N LEU A 44 5.79 24.54 -35.86
CA LEU A 44 4.82 25.60 -35.57
C LEU A 44 5.12 26.26 -34.22
N ILE A 45 5.12 27.59 -34.16
CA ILE A 45 5.05 28.32 -32.88
C ILE A 45 3.64 28.21 -32.31
N GLU A 46 3.51 27.47 -31.22
CA GLU A 46 2.23 27.25 -30.53
C GLU A 46 1.96 28.35 -29.51
N SER A 47 2.98 28.84 -28.79
CA SER A 47 2.81 29.89 -27.78
C SER A 47 4.09 30.71 -27.57
N LEU A 48 3.93 31.97 -27.19
CA LEU A 48 4.99 32.91 -26.84
C LEU A 48 4.78 33.40 -25.41
N ARG A 49 5.80 33.25 -24.55
CA ARG A 49 5.73 33.66 -23.14
C ARG A 49 6.63 34.86 -22.86
N TRP A 50 6.08 35.81 -22.12
CA TRP A 50 6.69 37.11 -21.84
C TRP A 50 7.05 37.25 -20.37
N VAL A 51 8.16 37.93 -20.08
CA VAL A 51 8.58 38.36 -18.73
C VAL A 51 8.91 39.85 -18.82
N ASP A 52 8.33 40.69 -17.96
CA ASP A 52 8.53 42.14 -17.97
C ASP A 52 8.34 42.82 -19.34
N ASN A 53 7.37 42.35 -20.12
CA ASN A 53 7.10 42.78 -21.51
C ASN A 53 8.25 42.50 -22.51
N ALA A 54 9.19 41.63 -22.16
CA ALA A 54 10.20 41.06 -23.05
C ALA A 54 9.90 39.59 -23.35
N LEU A 55 10.13 39.15 -24.60
CA LEU A 55 9.89 37.77 -24.99
C LEU A 55 10.96 36.87 -24.34
N HIS A 56 10.51 35.83 -23.64
CA HIS A 56 11.38 34.97 -22.83
C HIS A 56 11.44 33.53 -23.34
N THR A 57 10.27 32.89 -23.49
CA THR A 57 10.18 31.47 -23.87
C THR A 57 9.34 31.33 -25.13
N VAL A 58 9.84 30.55 -26.09
CA VAL A 58 9.16 30.16 -27.32
C VAL A 58 8.77 28.69 -27.22
N ILE A 59 7.47 28.39 -27.39
CA ILE A 59 6.94 27.04 -27.35
C ILE A 59 6.59 26.61 -28.78
N LEU A 60 7.28 25.58 -29.27
CA LEU A 60 7.08 24.98 -30.57
C LEU A 60 6.27 23.69 -30.43
N ARG A 61 5.33 23.46 -31.33
CA ARG A 61 4.65 22.17 -31.42
C ARG A 61 5.58 21.14 -32.05
N THR A 62 5.57 19.92 -31.52
CA THR A 62 6.28 18.79 -32.14
C THR A 62 5.71 18.49 -33.53
N HIS A 63 6.57 18.14 -34.48
CA HIS A 63 6.17 17.81 -35.86
C HIS A 63 5.03 16.76 -35.91
N PRO A 64 4.01 16.92 -36.77
CA PRO A 64 2.85 16.02 -36.82
C PRO A 64 3.20 14.53 -37.00
N SER A 65 4.28 14.23 -37.72
CA SER A 65 4.77 12.85 -37.90
C SER A 65 5.38 12.24 -36.63
N LYS A 66 5.79 13.05 -35.64
CA LYS A 66 6.45 12.66 -34.38
C LYS A 66 5.57 12.91 -33.14
N PHE A 67 4.45 13.64 -33.29
CA PHE A 67 3.54 14.01 -32.22
C PHE A 67 3.00 12.78 -31.46
N ASN A 68 3.14 12.77 -30.11
CA ASN A 68 2.72 11.68 -29.22
C ASN A 68 3.33 10.30 -29.51
N LYS A 69 4.48 10.22 -30.19
CA LYS A 69 5.21 8.97 -30.37
C LYS A 69 6.27 8.81 -29.30
N ASP A 70 6.38 7.61 -28.73
CA ASP A 70 7.40 7.29 -27.74
C ASP A 70 8.73 6.99 -28.42
N PHE A 71 9.79 7.69 -28.01
CA PHE A 71 11.16 7.48 -28.50
C PHE A 71 12.05 6.97 -27.37
N VAL A 72 12.81 5.91 -27.64
CA VAL A 72 13.70 5.28 -26.65
C VAL A 72 15.07 5.96 -26.68
N TYR A 73 15.40 6.66 -25.61
CA TYR A 73 16.70 7.28 -25.38
C TYR A 73 17.59 6.37 -24.55
N LYS A 74 18.82 6.13 -25.01
CA LYS A 74 19.84 5.43 -24.24
C LYS A 74 20.73 6.46 -23.56
N TYR A 75 20.84 6.39 -22.25
CA TYR A 75 21.76 7.21 -21.45
C TYR A 75 22.49 6.34 -20.44
N THR A 76 23.63 6.82 -19.96
CA THR A 76 24.44 6.12 -18.96
C THR A 76 24.15 6.72 -17.59
N ASP A 77 23.76 5.91 -16.60
CA ASP A 77 23.55 6.38 -15.23
C ASP A 77 24.88 6.76 -14.55
N ALA A 78 24.83 7.43 -13.39
CA ALA A 78 26.01 7.81 -12.62
C ALA A 78 26.88 6.61 -12.16
N ALA A 79 26.36 5.37 -12.30
CA ALA A 79 27.05 4.12 -12.00
C ALA A 79 27.58 3.40 -13.26
N GLY A 80 27.53 4.03 -14.44
CA GLY A 80 28.08 3.48 -15.70
C GLY A 80 27.18 2.48 -16.42
N ARG A 81 25.93 2.26 -15.98
CA ARG A 81 24.98 1.34 -16.62
C ARG A 81 24.24 2.02 -17.77
N SER A 82 24.15 1.33 -18.91
CA SER A 82 23.35 1.79 -20.05
C SER A 82 21.86 1.56 -19.75
N CYS A 83 21.14 2.65 -19.50
CA CYS A 83 19.71 2.67 -19.25
C CYS A 83 18.97 3.19 -20.49
N SER A 84 17.74 2.74 -20.70
CA SER A 84 16.88 3.25 -21.77
C SER A 84 15.59 3.83 -21.20
N THR A 85 15.28 5.09 -21.53
CA THR A 85 14.02 5.75 -21.15
C THR A 85 13.20 6.07 -22.39
N ALA A 86 11.89 5.83 -22.33
CA ALA A 86 10.98 6.24 -23.40
C ALA A 86 10.46 7.65 -23.10
N LYS A 87 10.67 8.60 -24.03
CA LYS A 87 10.18 9.97 -23.94
C LYS A 87 9.36 10.30 -25.19
N SER A 88 8.12 10.74 -24.99
CA SER A 88 7.26 11.31 -26.05
C SER A 88 7.26 12.84 -25.95
N PHE A 89 7.15 13.49 -27.09
CA PHE A 89 7.14 14.95 -27.20
C PHE A 89 5.80 15.42 -27.79
N LYS A 90 5.22 16.41 -27.13
CA LYS A 90 4.03 17.15 -27.61
C LYS A 90 4.43 18.55 -28.06
N GLU A 91 5.30 19.17 -27.27
CA GLU A 91 5.84 20.51 -27.45
C GLU A 91 7.34 20.51 -27.14
N HIS A 92 8.06 21.45 -27.74
CA HIS A 92 9.46 21.77 -27.48
C HIS A 92 9.54 23.20 -26.99
N ARG A 93 10.35 23.45 -25.97
CA ARG A 93 10.41 24.77 -25.33
C ARG A 93 11.84 25.30 -25.35
N PHE A 94 12.02 26.53 -25.83
CA PHE A 94 13.33 27.16 -25.94
C PHE A 94 13.29 28.57 -25.34
N LEU A 95 14.42 29.00 -24.77
CA LEU A 95 14.62 30.42 -24.48
C LEU A 95 14.68 31.21 -25.79
N PHE A 96 14.29 32.48 -25.76
CA PHE A 96 14.23 33.34 -26.94
C PHE A 96 15.58 33.44 -27.67
N ASN A 97 16.68 33.61 -26.94
CA ASN A 97 18.02 33.70 -27.54
C ASN A 97 18.43 32.36 -28.21
N ASP A 98 18.29 31.24 -27.48
CA ASP A 98 18.55 29.90 -28.01
C ASP A 98 17.70 29.57 -29.24
N PHE A 99 16.46 30.04 -29.26
CA PHE A 99 15.55 29.87 -30.39
C PHE A 99 16.05 30.62 -31.63
N LEU A 100 16.42 31.89 -31.51
CA LEU A 100 16.96 32.66 -32.64
C LEU A 100 18.26 32.07 -33.20
N ASP A 101 19.09 31.49 -32.34
CA ASP A 101 20.34 30.84 -32.74
C ASP A 101 20.06 29.55 -33.52
N LYS A 102 19.05 28.77 -33.11
CA LYS A 102 18.77 27.42 -33.65
C LYS A 102 17.76 27.38 -34.81
N PHE A 103 16.93 28.40 -34.97
CA PHE A 103 15.82 28.41 -35.95
C PHE A 103 15.87 29.62 -36.89
N GLU A 104 15.29 29.45 -38.09
CA GLU A 104 15.05 30.52 -39.06
C GLU A 104 13.59 30.52 -39.54
N PHE A 105 13.10 31.68 -39.99
CA PHE A 105 11.71 31.83 -40.41
C PHE A 105 11.46 31.07 -41.73
N ALA A 106 10.41 30.24 -41.77
CA ALA A 106 10.03 29.47 -42.95
C ALA A 106 8.80 30.12 -43.61
N ASP A 107 9.03 30.98 -44.61
CA ASP A 107 7.97 31.62 -45.39
C ASP A 107 7.14 30.61 -46.20
N ASP A 108 7.78 29.52 -46.63
CA ASP A 108 7.20 28.36 -47.29
C ASP A 108 6.61 27.30 -46.34
N GLY A 109 6.63 27.53 -45.03
CA GLY A 109 6.27 26.50 -44.04
C GLY A 109 4.83 25.99 -44.17
N GLN A 110 3.89 26.86 -44.52
CA GLN A 110 2.49 26.49 -44.75
C GLN A 110 2.31 25.69 -46.05
N ASP A 111 3.09 26.02 -47.08
CA ASP A 111 3.11 25.29 -48.35
C ASP A 111 3.74 23.90 -48.15
N ILE A 112 4.85 23.79 -47.42
CA ILE A 112 5.47 22.52 -47.02
C ILE A 112 4.45 21.65 -46.28
N ARG A 113 3.75 22.21 -45.28
CA ARG A 113 2.78 21.44 -44.49
C ARG A 113 1.57 21.00 -45.32
N SER A 114 1.13 21.83 -46.26
CA SER A 114 0.08 21.48 -47.22
C SER A 114 0.51 20.35 -48.16
N HIS A 115 1.76 20.37 -48.62
CA HIS A 115 2.35 19.32 -49.46
C HIS A 115 2.47 17.99 -48.72
N GLU A 116 2.87 17.99 -47.46
CA GLU A 116 2.93 16.80 -46.61
C GLU A 116 1.54 16.21 -46.34
N LEU A 117 0.55 17.06 -46.06
CA LEU A 117 -0.84 16.65 -45.90
C LEU A 117 -1.39 16.05 -47.21
N MET A 118 -1.14 16.69 -48.35
CA MET A 118 -1.51 16.16 -49.67
C MET A 118 -0.81 14.84 -49.96
N ALA A 119 0.47 14.69 -49.60
CA ALA A 119 1.18 13.42 -49.75
C ALA A 119 0.56 12.30 -48.91
N ALA A 120 0.16 12.59 -47.67
CA ALA A 120 -0.57 11.65 -46.81
C ALA A 120 -1.96 11.29 -47.38
N GLN A 121 -2.72 12.27 -47.89
CA GLN A 121 -4.01 12.05 -48.53
C GLN A 121 -3.88 11.23 -49.83
N ASN A 122 -2.90 11.56 -50.67
CA ASN A 122 -2.58 10.82 -51.88
C ASN A 122 -2.23 9.37 -51.58
N ARG A 123 -1.54 9.09 -50.46
CA ARG A 123 -1.26 7.72 -50.00
C ARG A 123 -2.55 6.95 -49.71
N VAL A 124 -3.52 7.57 -49.05
CA VAL A 124 -4.83 6.96 -48.79
C VAL A 124 -5.56 6.69 -50.11
N SER A 125 -5.65 7.68 -50.99
CA SER A 125 -6.28 7.55 -52.30
C SER A 125 -5.64 6.47 -53.16
N GLN A 126 -4.31 6.37 -53.18
CA GLN A 126 -3.57 5.32 -53.89
C GLN A 126 -3.90 3.93 -53.34
N LEU A 127 -3.94 3.76 -52.01
CA LEU A 127 -4.27 2.46 -51.40
C LEU A 127 -5.73 2.05 -51.66
N THR A 128 -6.67 3.01 -51.63
CA THR A 128 -8.09 2.77 -51.95
C THR A 128 -8.30 2.49 -53.43
N GLN A 129 -7.61 3.22 -54.31
CA GLN A 129 -7.66 3.00 -55.76
C GLN A 129 -7.06 1.63 -56.12
N GLN A 130 -5.89 1.28 -55.58
CA GLN A 130 -5.30 -0.05 -55.75
C GLN A 130 -6.26 -1.16 -55.29
N MET A 131 -6.92 -1.00 -54.15
CA MET A 131 -7.92 -1.97 -53.69
C MET A 131 -9.12 -2.08 -54.64
N THR A 132 -9.60 -0.95 -55.15
CA THR A 132 -10.76 -0.89 -56.06
C THR A 132 -10.43 -1.47 -57.44
N GLU A 133 -9.27 -1.11 -57.99
CA GLU A 133 -8.78 -1.63 -59.27
C GLU A 133 -8.54 -3.14 -59.21
N THR A 134 -7.89 -3.63 -58.14
CA THR A 134 -7.71 -5.08 -57.95
C THR A 134 -9.05 -5.80 -57.73
N MET A 135 -10.09 -5.17 -57.16
CA MET A 135 -11.42 -5.80 -57.02
C MET A 135 -12.30 -5.69 -58.27
N ALA A 136 -12.07 -4.70 -59.13
CA ALA A 136 -12.84 -4.46 -60.35
C ALA A 136 -12.39 -5.34 -61.53
N ASP A 137 -11.15 -5.81 -61.52
CA ASP A 137 -10.62 -6.78 -62.50
C ASP A 137 -10.68 -8.22 -61.93
N PRO A 138 -11.61 -9.07 -62.44
CA PRO A 138 -11.76 -10.44 -61.97
C PRO A 138 -10.52 -11.32 -62.23
N ASP A 139 -9.74 -11.02 -63.28
CA ASP A 139 -8.54 -11.78 -63.62
C ASP A 139 -7.35 -11.34 -62.76
N ALA A 140 -7.18 -10.04 -62.51
CA ALA A 140 -6.14 -9.53 -61.61
C ALA A 140 -6.35 -9.95 -60.14
N LEU A 141 -7.59 -9.90 -59.65
CA LEU A 141 -7.94 -10.43 -58.32
C LEU A 141 -7.62 -11.92 -58.24
N ARG A 142 -8.00 -12.68 -59.27
CA ARG A 142 -7.75 -14.11 -59.33
C ARG A 142 -6.26 -14.42 -59.38
N THR A 143 -5.45 -13.67 -60.12
CA THR A 143 -3.98 -13.84 -60.15
C THR A 143 -3.34 -13.49 -58.81
N GLU A 144 -3.75 -12.39 -58.15
CA GLU A 144 -3.25 -12.02 -56.83
C GLU A 144 -3.64 -13.07 -55.77
N LEU A 145 -4.88 -13.53 -55.77
CA LEU A 145 -5.36 -14.58 -54.86
C LEU A 145 -4.69 -15.93 -55.14
N LEU A 146 -4.53 -16.32 -56.40
CA LEU A 146 -3.81 -17.54 -56.77
C LEU A 146 -2.34 -17.43 -56.40
N SER A 147 -1.68 -16.29 -56.61
CA SER A 147 -0.29 -16.08 -56.19
C SER A 147 -0.13 -16.17 -54.67
N ARG A 148 -1.13 -15.75 -53.89
CA ARG A 148 -1.14 -15.88 -52.43
C ARG A 148 -1.43 -17.30 -51.95
N VAL A 149 -2.32 -18.03 -52.64
CA VAL A 149 -2.57 -19.46 -52.37
C VAL A 149 -1.35 -20.29 -52.77
N GLU A 150 -0.69 -19.97 -53.88
CA GLU A 150 0.58 -20.57 -54.32
C GLU A 150 1.73 -20.19 -53.40
N ALA A 151 1.82 -18.95 -52.91
CA ALA A 151 2.83 -18.55 -51.93
C ALA A 151 2.62 -19.24 -50.58
N LYS A 152 1.37 -19.37 -50.10
CA LYS A 152 1.02 -20.16 -48.90
C LYS A 152 1.36 -21.65 -49.10
N LYS A 153 1.13 -22.20 -50.30
CA LYS A 153 1.48 -23.60 -50.65
C LYS A 153 2.98 -23.82 -50.88
N ALA A 154 3.71 -22.80 -51.35
CA ALA A 154 5.16 -22.80 -51.49
C ALA A 154 5.84 -22.70 -50.13
N SER A 155 5.27 -21.95 -49.17
CA SER A 155 5.70 -21.93 -47.77
C SER A 155 5.25 -23.14 -46.94
N SER A 156 4.49 -24.07 -47.52
CA SER A 156 4.05 -25.32 -46.87
C SER A 156 4.64 -26.57 -47.52
N SER A 157 5.56 -26.42 -48.49
CA SER A 157 6.21 -27.54 -49.20
C SER A 157 7.68 -27.71 -48.79
N ALA A 158 7.91 -28.10 -47.53
CA ALA A 158 9.19 -28.59 -47.05
C ALA A 158 9.28 -30.14 -47.13
N ALA A 159 10.12 -30.61 -48.06
CA ALA A 159 10.80 -31.90 -48.16
C ALA A 159 9.97 -33.19 -48.37
N GLY A 160 10.08 -33.75 -49.58
CA GLY A 160 10.13 -35.22 -49.78
C GLY A 160 8.95 -35.85 -50.52
N ASN A 161 8.75 -35.54 -51.80
CA ASN A 161 8.44 -36.59 -52.77
C ASN A 161 8.67 -36.15 -54.22
N ASP A 162 9.21 -37.10 -54.97
CA ASP A 162 9.66 -36.95 -56.34
C ASP A 162 8.53 -36.58 -57.32
N LYS A 163 8.95 -35.92 -58.40
CA LYS A 163 8.24 -35.65 -59.66
C LYS A 163 6.92 -36.43 -59.83
N LYS A 164 5.80 -35.78 -59.52
CA LYS A 164 4.54 -35.97 -60.24
C LYS A 164 4.03 -34.61 -60.70
N GLN A 165 4.40 -34.26 -61.93
CA GLN A 165 3.65 -33.27 -62.71
C GLN A 165 2.20 -33.75 -62.76
N LEU A 166 1.30 -33.03 -62.10
CA LEU A 166 -0.13 -33.11 -62.37
C LEU A 166 -0.47 -32.16 -63.52
N PRO A 167 -1.41 -32.55 -64.39
CA PRO A 167 -1.59 -31.98 -65.71
C PRO A 167 -2.11 -30.54 -65.66
N MET A 168 -1.67 -29.74 -66.63
CA MET A 168 -2.30 -28.49 -67.03
C MET A 168 -3.82 -28.69 -67.14
N LEU A 169 -4.57 -28.15 -66.18
CA LEU A 169 -6.02 -28.03 -66.32
C LEU A 169 -6.32 -26.84 -67.25
N THR A 170 -6.62 -27.21 -68.49
CA THR A 170 -7.28 -26.39 -69.50
C THR A 170 -8.45 -25.58 -68.91
N ARG A 171 -8.60 -24.35 -69.39
CA ARG A 171 -9.78 -23.46 -69.26
C ARG A 171 -11.08 -24.26 -69.07
N HIS A 172 -11.64 -24.26 -67.87
CA HIS A 172 -13.04 -24.57 -67.67
C HIS A 172 -13.80 -23.26 -67.43
N SER A 173 -14.72 -22.98 -68.36
CA SER A 173 -15.73 -21.92 -68.31
C SER A 173 -16.52 -21.92 -67.00
N PRO A 174 -17.09 -20.76 -66.59
CA PRO A 174 -17.84 -20.60 -65.34
C PRO A 174 -19.26 -21.15 -65.45
N SER A 175 -19.43 -22.43 -65.80
CA SER A 175 -20.75 -23.05 -65.92
C SER A 175 -20.72 -24.52 -65.55
N THR A 176 -20.44 -24.81 -64.29
CA THR A 176 -21.00 -25.99 -63.63
C THR A 176 -21.39 -25.57 -62.22
N GLU A 177 -22.55 -24.94 -62.15
CA GLU A 177 -23.33 -24.84 -60.92
C GLU A 177 -23.63 -26.27 -60.45
N ILE A 178 -22.95 -26.73 -59.40
CA ILE A 178 -23.49 -27.77 -58.52
C ILE A 178 -24.40 -27.04 -57.54
N THR A 179 -25.49 -26.50 -58.06
CA THR A 179 -26.60 -25.99 -57.27
C THR A 179 -27.44 -27.18 -56.85
N SER A 180 -27.25 -27.56 -55.59
CA SER A 180 -27.99 -28.57 -54.83
C SER A 180 -27.55 -30.03 -54.98
N LEU A 181 -27.55 -30.70 -53.82
CA LEU A 181 -27.29 -32.13 -53.60
C LEU A 181 -28.18 -33.06 -54.47
N GLY A 182 -29.27 -32.54 -55.04
CA GLY A 182 -30.26 -33.28 -55.82
C GLY A 182 -29.80 -33.73 -57.20
N SER A 183 -28.86 -33.02 -57.86
CA SER A 183 -28.35 -33.44 -59.18
C SER A 183 -27.24 -34.50 -59.09
N ALA A 184 -26.47 -34.49 -58.00
CA ALA A 184 -25.37 -35.43 -57.75
C ALA A 184 -25.84 -36.87 -57.50
N LEU A 185 -27.07 -37.07 -57.01
CA LEU A 185 -27.63 -38.40 -56.72
C LEU A 185 -28.14 -39.15 -57.96
N SER A 186 -28.28 -38.49 -59.11
CA SER A 186 -28.87 -39.06 -60.34
C SER A 186 -27.86 -39.76 -61.27
N SER A 187 -26.57 -39.52 -61.09
CA SER A 187 -25.49 -40.26 -61.78
C SER A 187 -24.68 -40.99 -60.73
N GLY A 188 -24.65 -42.33 -60.75
CA GLY A 188 -24.00 -43.17 -59.74
C GLY A 188 -22.73 -42.57 -59.16
N ILE A 189 -22.75 -42.34 -57.84
CA ILE A 189 -21.65 -41.74 -57.10
C ILE A 189 -20.60 -42.83 -56.87
N ASP A 190 -19.41 -42.63 -57.41
CA ASP A 190 -18.23 -43.47 -57.18
C ASP A 190 -17.30 -42.74 -56.20
N GLU A 191 -16.56 -43.46 -55.34
CA GLU A 191 -15.69 -42.88 -54.29
C GLU A 191 -14.71 -41.81 -54.83
N THR A 192 -14.28 -41.99 -56.08
CA THR A 192 -13.35 -41.08 -56.77
C THR A 192 -13.96 -39.70 -57.11
N LYS A 193 -15.28 -39.60 -57.34
CA LYS A 193 -15.95 -38.32 -57.64
C LYS A 193 -16.26 -37.51 -56.38
N ILE A 194 -16.51 -38.17 -55.25
CA ILE A 194 -16.66 -37.48 -53.95
C ILE A 194 -15.32 -36.82 -53.56
N ALA A 195 -14.19 -37.52 -53.74
CA ALA A 195 -12.86 -36.97 -53.48
C ALA A 195 -12.54 -35.76 -54.36
N GLN A 196 -12.91 -35.79 -55.65
CA GLN A 196 -12.74 -34.64 -56.56
C GLN A 196 -13.63 -33.46 -56.18
N LEU A 197 -14.86 -33.70 -55.71
CA LEU A 197 -15.75 -32.64 -55.23
C LEU A 197 -15.26 -32.02 -53.93
N GLN A 198 -14.72 -32.82 -53.00
CA GLN A 198 -14.08 -32.33 -51.77
C GLN A 198 -12.88 -31.43 -52.10
N GLN A 199 -12.00 -31.84 -53.02
CA GLN A 199 -10.86 -31.01 -53.46
C GLN A 199 -11.27 -29.69 -54.13
N VAL A 200 -12.35 -29.68 -54.92
CA VAL A 200 -12.87 -28.46 -55.54
C VAL A 200 -13.50 -27.52 -54.49
N VAL A 201 -14.15 -28.06 -53.46
CA VAL A 201 -14.71 -27.26 -52.35
C VAL A 201 -13.62 -26.71 -51.45
N GLU A 202 -12.61 -27.49 -51.09
CA GLU A 202 -11.43 -27.05 -50.32
C GLU A 202 -10.66 -25.95 -51.04
N PHE A 203 -10.39 -26.11 -52.34
CA PHE A 203 -9.72 -25.08 -53.14
C PHE A 203 -10.55 -23.78 -53.23
N ARG A 204 -11.88 -23.87 -53.32
CA ARG A 204 -12.76 -22.69 -53.27
C ARG A 204 -12.75 -22.02 -51.89
N HIS A 205 -12.68 -22.81 -50.81
CA HIS A 205 -12.58 -22.30 -49.45
C HIS A 205 -11.25 -21.56 -49.22
N GLU A 206 -10.12 -22.10 -49.72
CA GLU A 206 -8.80 -21.45 -49.66
C GLU A 206 -8.77 -20.11 -50.39
N ILE A 207 -9.32 -20.04 -51.61
CA ILE A 207 -9.41 -18.79 -52.39
C ILE A 207 -10.28 -17.76 -51.67
N ALA A 208 -11.42 -18.18 -51.10
CA ALA A 208 -12.30 -17.28 -50.34
C ALA A 208 -11.63 -16.76 -49.06
N GLN A 209 -10.87 -17.60 -48.35
CA GLN A 209 -10.12 -17.19 -47.15
C GLN A 209 -8.98 -16.24 -47.50
N ALA A 210 -8.22 -16.50 -48.56
CA ALA A 210 -7.18 -15.60 -49.06
C ALA A 210 -7.76 -14.23 -49.47
N GLN A 211 -8.97 -14.22 -50.00
CA GLN A 211 -9.69 -12.98 -50.33
C GLN A 211 -10.07 -12.20 -49.06
N ILE A 212 -10.58 -12.86 -48.02
CA ILE A 212 -10.90 -12.24 -46.74
C ILE A 212 -9.63 -11.65 -46.08
N ASP A 213 -8.53 -12.40 -46.08
CA ASP A 213 -7.25 -11.97 -45.49
C ASP A 213 -6.66 -10.76 -46.24
N TRP A 214 -6.69 -10.76 -47.58
CA TRP A 214 -6.25 -9.63 -48.41
C TRP A 214 -7.09 -8.37 -48.14
N ILE A 215 -8.42 -8.50 -48.09
CA ILE A 215 -9.31 -7.37 -47.77
C ILE A 215 -8.99 -6.81 -46.37
N LYS A 216 -8.81 -7.67 -45.37
CA LYS A 216 -8.45 -7.24 -44.00
C LYS A 216 -7.11 -6.52 -43.96
N GLU A 217 -6.09 -7.04 -44.65
CA GLU A 217 -4.76 -6.42 -44.72
C GLU A 217 -4.79 -5.03 -45.37
N LYS A 218 -5.47 -4.91 -46.52
CA LYS A 218 -5.63 -3.63 -47.23
C LYS A 218 -6.45 -2.61 -46.42
N ASN A 219 -7.54 -3.04 -45.79
CA ASN A 219 -8.30 -2.20 -44.87
C ASN A 219 -7.44 -1.72 -43.67
N SER A 220 -6.57 -2.59 -43.14
CA SER A 220 -5.65 -2.23 -42.05
C SER A 220 -4.58 -1.22 -42.48
N ALA A 221 -4.10 -1.31 -43.73
CA ALA A 221 -3.15 -0.36 -44.31
C ALA A 221 -3.80 1.01 -44.56
N ILE A 222 -5.03 1.02 -45.08
CA ILE A 222 -5.83 2.24 -45.26
C ILE A 222 -6.10 2.91 -43.90
N SER A 223 -6.51 2.15 -42.88
CA SER A 223 -6.76 2.68 -41.53
C SER A 223 -5.52 3.35 -40.92
N ARG A 224 -4.34 2.71 -41.01
CA ARG A 224 -3.06 3.32 -40.56
C ARG A 224 -2.68 4.58 -41.33
N ALA A 225 -2.93 4.60 -42.65
CA ALA A 225 -2.68 5.79 -43.48
C ALA A 225 -3.63 6.95 -43.13
N VAL A 226 -4.91 6.65 -42.82
CA VAL A 226 -5.89 7.64 -42.37
C VAL A 226 -5.52 8.20 -40.99
N GLN A 227 -5.08 7.36 -40.04
CA GLN A 227 -4.62 7.82 -38.72
C GLN A 227 -3.41 8.76 -38.79
N ALA A 228 -2.59 8.66 -39.84
CA ALA A 228 -1.45 9.56 -40.04
C ALA A 228 -1.86 10.99 -40.46
N ILE A 229 -3.11 11.22 -40.87
CA ILE A 229 -3.64 12.55 -41.25
C ILE A 229 -4.04 13.36 -40.01
N THR A 230 -4.56 12.72 -38.97
CA THR A 230 -5.13 13.38 -37.77
C THR A 230 -4.17 14.41 -37.13
N PRO A 231 -2.88 14.10 -36.88
CA PRO A 231 -1.96 15.07 -36.25
C PRO A 231 -1.74 16.35 -37.06
N TYR A 232 -1.83 16.29 -38.40
CA TYR A 232 -1.69 17.46 -39.27
C TYR A 232 -2.93 18.37 -39.19
N LEU A 233 -4.14 17.78 -39.05
CA LEU A 233 -5.37 18.54 -38.82
C LEU A 233 -5.36 19.18 -37.42
N GLU A 234 -4.85 18.47 -36.41
CA GLU A 234 -4.67 19.01 -35.06
C GLU A 234 -3.67 20.16 -35.02
N GLU A 235 -2.55 20.09 -35.76
CA GLU A 235 -1.60 21.21 -35.89
C GLU A 235 -2.24 22.42 -36.59
N SER A 236 -3.07 22.22 -37.62
CA SER A 236 -3.80 23.31 -38.28
C SER A 236 -4.78 24.02 -37.33
N ALA A 237 -5.52 23.25 -36.51
CA ALA A 237 -6.36 23.80 -35.46
C ALA A 237 -5.54 24.54 -34.38
N ALA A 238 -4.39 23.98 -33.99
CA ALA A 238 -3.48 24.60 -33.03
C ALA A 238 -2.89 25.92 -33.56
N ALA A 239 -2.56 26.01 -34.85
CA ALA A 239 -2.07 27.24 -35.48
C ALA A 239 -3.12 28.37 -35.40
N GLN A 240 -4.39 28.06 -35.66
CA GLN A 240 -5.48 29.04 -35.53
C GLN A 240 -5.69 29.48 -34.08
N LEU A 241 -5.57 28.56 -33.12
CA LEU A 241 -5.68 28.87 -31.70
C LEU A 241 -4.50 29.70 -31.19
N ALA A 242 -3.28 29.44 -31.67
CA ALA A 242 -2.07 30.18 -31.33
C ALA A 242 -2.16 31.65 -31.77
N VAL A 243 -2.70 31.90 -32.98
CA VAL A 243 -2.98 33.27 -33.46
C VAL A 243 -3.98 34.00 -32.54
N ALA A 244 -4.93 33.28 -31.95
CA ALA A 244 -5.94 33.85 -31.05
C ALA A 244 -5.49 33.96 -29.58
N GLU A 245 -4.38 33.33 -29.17
CA GLU A 245 -3.95 33.26 -27.76
C GLU A 245 -3.64 34.64 -27.18
N GLU A 246 -2.93 35.50 -27.91
CA GLU A 246 -2.56 36.86 -27.45
C GLU A 246 -3.79 37.75 -27.20
N SER A 247 -4.79 37.65 -28.08
CA SER A 247 -6.09 38.34 -27.90
C SER A 247 -6.87 37.80 -26.70
N ARG A 248 -6.76 36.50 -26.40
CA ARG A 248 -7.40 35.89 -25.22
C ARG A 248 -6.69 36.28 -23.93
N GLU A 249 -5.35 36.34 -23.91
CA GLU A 249 -4.59 36.71 -22.71
C GLU A 249 -4.83 38.17 -22.33
N THR A 250 -4.92 39.07 -23.31
CA THR A 250 -5.30 40.48 -23.09
C THR A 250 -6.74 40.62 -22.58
N LEU A 251 -7.70 39.90 -23.17
CA LEU A 251 -9.08 39.85 -22.67
C LEU A 251 -9.17 39.29 -21.25
N ASN A 252 -8.42 38.23 -20.93
CA ASN A 252 -8.38 37.65 -19.58
C ASN A 252 -7.84 38.65 -18.55
N LYS A 253 -6.76 39.38 -18.86
CA LYS A 253 -6.23 40.44 -17.98
C LYS A 253 -7.26 41.56 -17.74
N LEU A 254 -8.00 41.96 -18.79
CA LEU A 254 -9.09 42.94 -18.65
C LEU A 254 -10.23 42.41 -17.79
N MET A 255 -10.66 41.16 -18.00
CA MET A 255 -11.68 40.49 -17.18
C MET A 255 -11.23 40.37 -15.72
N ASP A 256 -9.96 40.08 -15.47
CA ASP A 256 -9.39 40.01 -14.12
C ASP A 256 -9.33 41.38 -13.43
N GLY A 257 -9.09 42.45 -14.18
CA GLY A 257 -9.22 43.83 -13.72
C GLY A 257 -10.67 44.16 -13.33
N ILE A 258 -11.64 43.79 -14.18
CA ILE A 258 -13.08 43.98 -13.90
C ILE A 258 -13.51 43.22 -12.64
N LYS A 259 -13.08 41.95 -12.47
CA LYS A 259 -13.36 41.17 -11.25
C LYS A 259 -12.82 41.85 -9.98
N SER A 260 -11.68 42.52 -10.08
CA SER A 260 -11.08 43.25 -8.95
C SER A 260 -11.86 44.52 -8.62
N LEU A 261 -12.43 45.20 -9.62
CA LEU A 261 -13.34 46.34 -9.42
C LEU A 261 -14.69 45.92 -8.83
N ASP A 262 -15.23 44.77 -9.26
CA ASP A 262 -16.47 44.18 -8.72
C ASP A 262 -16.36 43.93 -7.20
N LEU A 263 -15.17 43.55 -6.71
CA LEU A 263 -14.88 43.40 -5.28
C LEU A 263 -14.95 44.72 -4.50
N TYR A 264 -14.40 45.80 -5.06
CA TYR A 264 -14.40 47.12 -4.42
C TYR A 264 -15.82 47.66 -4.23
N ILE A 265 -16.66 47.54 -5.27
CA ILE A 265 -18.06 47.95 -5.21
C ILE A 265 -18.93 46.97 -4.40
N GLY A 266 -18.36 45.82 -4.01
CA GLY A 266 -18.97 44.74 -3.24
C GLY A 266 -20.11 44.02 -3.93
N LYS A 267 -20.00 43.85 -5.25
CA LYS A 267 -20.87 42.95 -5.99
C LYS A 267 -20.58 41.52 -5.52
N ASP A 268 -21.63 40.76 -5.25
CA ASP A 268 -21.55 39.39 -4.69
C ASP A 268 -20.79 39.30 -3.34
N VAL A 269 -20.78 40.39 -2.56
CA VAL A 269 -20.24 40.43 -1.20
C VAL A 269 -21.40 40.51 -0.20
N VAL A 270 -21.49 39.54 0.70
CA VAL A 270 -22.53 39.44 1.74
C VAL A 270 -21.90 39.69 3.11
N VAL A 271 -22.44 40.63 3.87
CA VAL A 271 -21.99 40.96 5.23
C VAL A 271 -23.10 40.63 6.22
N ASN A 272 -22.84 39.71 7.15
CA ASN A 272 -23.75 39.32 8.22
C ASN A 272 -23.24 39.88 9.55
N THR A 273 -24.10 40.61 10.26
CA THR A 273 -23.80 41.12 11.62
C THR A 273 -24.08 40.03 12.65
N ILE A 274 -23.07 39.63 13.41
CA ILE A 274 -23.16 38.58 14.45
C ILE A 274 -23.44 39.20 15.82
N LYS A 275 -22.75 40.31 16.12
CA LYS A 275 -22.86 41.03 17.39
C LYS A 275 -22.76 42.52 17.15
N GLU A 276 -23.68 43.29 17.73
CA GLU A 276 -23.63 44.75 17.79
C GLU A 276 -23.01 45.19 19.12
N GLY A 277 -22.41 46.39 19.13
CA GLY A 277 -21.75 46.96 20.31
C GLY A 277 -20.94 48.21 19.98
N ASP A 278 -20.04 48.61 20.87
CA ASP A 278 -19.17 49.77 20.67
C ASP A 278 -17.98 49.46 19.75
N SER A 279 -17.58 50.45 18.95
CA SER A 279 -16.43 50.38 18.03
C SER A 279 -15.12 50.47 18.81
N ALA A 280 -14.03 49.89 18.29
CA ALA A 280 -12.73 49.99 18.94
C ALA A 280 -12.20 51.44 18.94
N PRO A 281 -11.38 51.84 19.93
CA PRO A 281 -10.77 53.17 19.95
C PRO A 281 -9.99 53.50 18.68
N ALA A 282 -9.97 54.78 18.30
CA ALA A 282 -9.39 55.19 17.01
C ALA A 282 -7.87 55.00 16.87
N HIS A 283 -7.16 54.86 17.99
CA HIS A 283 -5.72 54.62 18.00
C HIS A 283 -5.34 53.14 17.77
N VAL A 284 -6.31 52.21 17.79
CA VAL A 284 -6.06 50.78 17.58
C VAL A 284 -5.88 50.51 16.08
N PRO A 285 -4.75 49.99 15.62
CA PRO A 285 -4.54 49.71 14.19
C PRO A 285 -5.36 48.50 13.72
N LEU A 286 -5.60 48.41 12.41
CA LEU A 286 -6.26 47.26 11.81
C LEU A 286 -5.29 46.07 11.74
N THR A 287 -5.66 44.95 12.37
CA THR A 287 -4.81 43.76 12.44
C THR A 287 -5.28 42.69 11.46
N PHE A 288 -4.36 42.12 10.68
CA PHE A 288 -4.61 40.98 9.80
C PHE A 288 -3.85 39.76 10.30
N VAL A 289 -4.53 38.62 10.45
CA VAL A 289 -3.94 37.35 10.92
C VAL A 289 -3.73 36.41 9.73
N GLN A 290 -2.51 35.89 9.59
CA GLN A 290 -2.12 35.08 8.43
C GLN A 290 -2.83 33.72 8.38
N ARG A 291 -2.94 33.03 9.52
CA ARG A 291 -3.47 31.66 9.58
C ARG A 291 -4.97 31.64 9.32
N LYS A 292 -5.40 30.71 8.45
CA LYS A 292 -6.81 30.34 8.31
C LYS A 292 -7.24 29.46 9.49
N LEU A 293 -8.20 29.93 10.28
CA LEU A 293 -8.77 29.17 11.39
C LEU A 293 -9.92 28.29 10.91
N VAL A 294 -10.28 27.30 11.72
CA VAL A 294 -11.37 26.36 11.43
C VAL A 294 -12.40 26.48 12.55
N VAL A 295 -13.67 26.67 12.20
CA VAL A 295 -14.74 26.97 13.19
C VAL A 295 -14.93 25.82 14.17
N ASP A 296 -15.01 24.58 13.69
CA ASP A 296 -15.23 23.43 14.57
C ASP A 296 -14.07 23.23 15.56
N GLU A 297 -12.82 23.41 15.12
CA GLU A 297 -11.61 23.33 15.96
C GLU A 297 -11.57 24.39 17.08
N GLU A 298 -11.89 25.65 16.77
CA GLU A 298 -11.87 26.73 17.77
C GLU A 298 -13.04 26.60 18.76
N THR A 299 -14.22 26.18 18.26
CA THR A 299 -15.44 26.07 19.07
C THR A 299 -15.40 24.84 19.99
N ALA A 300 -14.67 23.78 19.61
CA ALA A 300 -14.57 22.53 20.37
C ALA A 300 -13.94 22.68 21.75
N ILE A 301 -13.25 23.80 22.04
CA ILE A 301 -12.70 24.10 23.38
C ILE A 301 -13.81 24.49 24.36
N TYR A 302 -14.86 25.13 23.90
CA TYR A 302 -15.94 25.65 24.75
C TYR A 302 -17.17 24.74 24.72
N LEU A 303 -17.46 24.14 23.56
CA LEU A 303 -18.62 23.29 23.35
C LEU A 303 -18.21 21.87 22.98
N ASP A 304 -19.01 20.88 23.39
CA ASP A 304 -18.85 19.50 22.95
C ASP A 304 -19.46 19.35 21.55
N ILE A 305 -18.59 19.34 20.54
CA ILE A 305 -18.96 19.24 19.13
C ILE A 305 -18.84 17.79 18.66
N GLY A 306 -19.82 17.33 17.87
CA GLY A 306 -19.82 15.99 17.28
C GLY A 306 -19.32 15.96 15.82
N GLU A 307 -19.19 14.75 15.28
CA GLU A 307 -18.68 14.49 13.93
C GLU A 307 -19.44 15.23 12.83
N TRP A 308 -20.75 15.39 13.00
CA TRP A 308 -21.69 16.05 12.09
C TRP A 308 -21.68 17.58 12.16
N PHE A 309 -20.57 18.21 12.53
CA PHE A 309 -20.48 19.68 12.53
C PHE A 309 -20.11 20.21 11.15
N ASP A 310 -21.10 20.78 10.46
CA ASP A 310 -20.99 21.28 9.09
C ASP A 310 -21.46 22.74 8.95
N PHE A 311 -21.46 23.27 7.72
CA PHE A 311 -21.85 24.65 7.41
C PHE A 311 -23.24 25.05 7.91
N GLU A 312 -24.18 24.10 8.06
CA GLU A 312 -25.53 24.37 8.58
C GLU A 312 -25.51 24.73 10.08
N LYS A 313 -24.45 24.34 10.80
CA LYS A 313 -24.30 24.55 12.24
C LYS A 313 -23.52 25.82 12.61
N LEU A 314 -23.15 26.66 11.64
CA LEU A 314 -22.56 27.99 11.90
C LEU A 314 -23.35 28.86 12.91
N PRO A 315 -24.70 28.83 12.96
CA PRO A 315 -25.44 29.54 14.00
C PRO A 315 -25.08 29.14 15.44
N LEU A 316 -24.67 27.89 15.68
CA LEU A 316 -24.19 27.45 17.00
C LEU A 316 -22.87 28.13 17.36
N PHE A 317 -21.99 28.32 16.39
CA PHE A 317 -20.74 29.07 16.57
C PHE A 317 -21.01 30.55 16.88
N PHE A 318 -21.93 31.18 16.17
CA PHE A 318 -22.31 32.58 16.44
C PHE A 318 -22.91 32.75 17.84
N LYS A 319 -23.70 31.77 18.29
CA LYS A 319 -24.18 31.74 19.67
C LYS A 319 -23.02 31.59 20.67
N ALA A 320 -22.06 30.70 20.40
CA ALA A 320 -20.88 30.50 21.24
C ALA A 320 -20.03 31.78 21.38
N LEU A 321 -19.87 32.57 20.31
CA LEU A 321 -19.18 33.86 20.34
C LEU A 321 -19.87 34.88 21.26
N ASN A 322 -21.19 34.81 21.39
CA ASN A 322 -21.96 35.68 22.28
C ASN A 322 -21.90 35.21 23.74
N ASP A 323 -21.93 33.90 23.97
CA ASP A 323 -21.99 33.30 25.30
C ASP A 323 -20.61 33.20 25.99
N HIS A 324 -19.51 33.17 25.22
CA HIS A 324 -18.16 32.92 25.73
C HIS A 324 -17.15 33.99 25.28
N PRO A 325 -16.86 35.02 26.12
CA PRO A 325 -15.87 36.06 25.80
C PRO A 325 -14.47 35.50 25.50
N GLY A 326 -14.05 34.44 26.19
CA GLY A 326 -12.77 33.78 25.95
C GLY A 326 -12.63 33.19 24.54
N LEU A 327 -13.73 32.82 23.86
CA LEU A 327 -13.69 32.38 22.47
C LEU A 327 -13.39 33.54 21.51
N VAL A 328 -13.90 34.74 21.82
CA VAL A 328 -13.62 35.96 21.05
C VAL A 328 -12.15 36.33 21.19
N GLU A 329 -11.60 36.31 22.40
CA GLU A 329 -10.18 36.58 22.66
C GLU A 329 -9.27 35.52 22.04
N GLN A 330 -9.71 34.27 21.99
CA GLN A 330 -9.00 33.20 21.30
C GLN A 330 -8.90 33.51 19.81
N ILE A 331 -10.01 33.82 19.14
CA ILE A 331 -10.05 34.00 17.68
C ILE A 331 -9.41 35.32 17.23
N PHE A 332 -9.62 36.39 17.98
CA PHE A 332 -9.18 37.75 17.61
C PHE A 332 -8.09 38.26 18.57
N PRO A 333 -6.81 38.29 18.14
CA PRO A 333 -5.70 38.75 18.97
C PRO A 333 -5.75 40.23 19.36
N SER A 334 -6.52 41.05 18.63
CA SER A 334 -6.69 42.48 18.91
C SER A 334 -8.17 42.90 18.81
N GLU A 335 -8.49 44.08 19.33
CA GLU A 335 -9.84 44.66 19.30
C GLU A 335 -10.29 45.10 17.90
N ARG A 336 -9.36 45.27 16.96
CA ARG A 336 -9.66 45.58 15.56
C ARG A 336 -8.91 44.62 14.65
N CYS A 337 -9.59 43.55 14.23
CA CYS A 337 -8.95 42.38 13.65
C CYS A 337 -9.77 41.75 12.52
N VAL A 338 -9.08 41.27 11.49
CA VAL A 338 -9.63 40.49 10.38
C VAL A 338 -8.95 39.12 10.36
N VAL A 339 -9.77 38.07 10.38
CA VAL A 339 -9.33 36.68 10.40
C VAL A 339 -10.05 35.89 9.32
N CYS A 340 -9.33 34.96 8.72
CA CYS A 340 -9.86 34.04 7.72
C CYS A 340 -10.35 32.76 8.39
N MET A 341 -11.57 32.30 8.08
CA MET A 341 -12.12 31.06 8.64
C MET A 341 -12.77 30.18 7.58
N THR A 342 -12.82 28.88 7.87
CA THR A 342 -13.64 27.89 7.16
C THR A 342 -14.43 27.07 8.18
N THR A 343 -15.57 26.50 7.79
CA THR A 343 -16.40 25.77 8.76
C THR A 343 -15.71 24.52 9.29
N THR A 344 -15.32 23.63 8.38
CA THR A 344 -14.55 22.45 8.70
C THR A 344 -13.68 22.06 7.50
N ARG A 345 -12.50 21.52 7.79
CA ARG A 345 -11.62 20.92 6.76
C ARG A 345 -11.80 19.40 6.65
N ARG A 346 -12.64 18.80 7.51
CA ARG A 346 -12.90 17.36 7.53
C ARG A 346 -13.80 16.99 6.36
N TYR A 347 -13.63 15.75 5.88
CA TYR A 347 -14.55 15.16 4.94
C TYR A 347 -15.71 14.53 5.71
N ILE A 348 -16.94 14.96 5.41
CA ILE A 348 -18.17 14.39 5.98
C ILE A 348 -18.84 13.57 4.89
N ASP A 349 -19.10 12.30 5.18
CA ASP A 349 -19.83 11.41 4.28
C ASP A 349 -21.35 11.53 4.50
N TYR A 350 -21.99 12.31 3.63
CA TYR A 350 -23.44 12.48 3.50
C TYR A 350 -24.11 11.33 2.74
N GLN A 351 -23.42 10.21 2.51
CA GLN A 351 -23.88 8.96 1.87
C GLN A 351 -24.17 9.05 0.36
N ASP A 352 -24.37 10.24 -0.20
CA ASP A 352 -24.53 10.48 -1.63
C ASP A 352 -23.28 11.13 -2.25
N ARG A 353 -22.80 10.60 -3.38
CA ARG A 353 -21.54 11.06 -4.00
C ARG A 353 -21.58 12.51 -4.46
N TRP A 354 -22.73 13.00 -4.94
CA TRP A 354 -22.88 14.36 -5.43
C TRP A 354 -23.11 15.34 -4.28
N ALA A 355 -23.94 14.96 -3.31
CA ALA A 355 -24.08 15.70 -2.06
C ALA A 355 -22.74 15.81 -1.33
N ASN A 356 -21.93 14.75 -1.30
CA ASN A 356 -20.59 14.77 -0.72
C ASN A 356 -19.71 15.82 -1.37
N TRP A 357 -19.67 15.88 -2.70
CA TRP A 357 -18.87 16.87 -3.40
C TRP A 357 -19.34 18.30 -3.10
N GLU A 358 -20.64 18.56 -3.22
CA GLU A 358 -21.21 19.90 -3.03
C GLU A 358 -21.16 20.38 -1.58
N MET A 359 -21.57 19.54 -0.63
CA MET A 359 -21.62 19.91 0.79
C MET A 359 -20.23 20.03 1.41
N ASN A 360 -19.27 19.18 1.04
CA ASN A 360 -17.89 19.36 1.50
C ASN A 360 -17.23 20.59 0.87
N ALA A 361 -17.57 20.96 -0.37
CA ALA A 361 -17.15 22.24 -0.94
C ALA A 361 -17.71 23.44 -0.14
N ARG A 362 -18.97 23.36 0.32
CA ARG A 362 -19.56 24.36 1.23
C ARG A 362 -18.88 24.40 2.61
N ASN A 363 -18.51 23.24 3.16
CA ASN A 363 -17.75 23.16 4.43
C ASN A 363 -16.37 23.86 4.34
N GLN A 364 -15.73 23.73 3.19
CA GLN A 364 -14.41 24.30 2.89
C GLN A 364 -14.49 25.74 2.34
N THR A 365 -15.69 26.31 2.22
CA THR A 365 -15.88 27.69 1.79
C THR A 365 -15.29 28.64 2.82
N VAL A 366 -14.34 29.45 2.36
CA VAL A 366 -13.63 30.41 3.18
C VAL A 366 -14.44 31.70 3.30
N PHE A 367 -14.49 32.26 4.50
CA PHE A 367 -15.11 33.55 4.81
C PHE A 367 -14.25 34.35 5.77
N LEU A 368 -14.46 35.67 5.81
CA LEU A 368 -13.77 36.55 6.74
C LEU A 368 -14.62 36.78 7.98
N MET A 369 -13.96 36.81 9.13
CA MET A 369 -14.50 37.27 10.40
C MET A 369 -13.83 38.60 10.76
N VAL A 370 -14.63 39.62 11.06
CA VAL A 370 -14.18 40.97 11.34
C VAL A 370 -14.62 41.38 12.74
N ARG A 371 -13.67 41.87 13.54
CA ARG A 371 -13.91 42.47 14.85
C ARG A 371 -13.57 43.96 14.82
N ASP A 372 -14.48 44.78 15.33
CA ASP A 372 -14.26 46.21 15.63
C ASP A 372 -14.84 46.52 17.02
N GLY A 373 -13.98 46.41 18.04
CA GLY A 373 -14.35 46.53 19.45
C GLY A 373 -15.20 45.34 19.89
N GLU A 374 -16.47 45.63 20.18
CA GLU A 374 -17.48 44.63 20.52
C GLU A 374 -18.27 44.12 19.31
N ARG A 375 -18.15 44.79 18.16
CA ARG A 375 -18.86 44.43 16.94
C ARG A 375 -18.19 43.27 16.23
N LEU A 376 -19.00 42.28 15.84
CA LEU A 376 -18.54 41.10 15.10
C LEU A 376 -19.33 40.95 13.80
N PHE A 377 -18.62 40.76 12.70
CA PHE A 377 -19.19 40.59 11.37
C PHE A 377 -18.60 39.36 10.67
N GLN A 378 -19.42 38.72 9.83
CA GLN A 378 -18.99 37.70 8.88
C GLN A 378 -19.13 38.25 7.46
N VAL A 379 -18.12 38.04 6.61
CA VAL A 379 -18.12 38.50 5.22
C VAL A 379 -17.84 37.34 4.27
N TYR A 380 -18.75 37.13 3.32
CA TYR A 380 -18.59 36.25 2.16
C TYR A 380 -18.35 37.07 0.91
N SER A 381 -17.52 36.58 -0.01
CA SER A 381 -17.32 37.21 -1.32
C SER A 381 -17.27 36.16 -2.43
N GLY A 382 -17.95 36.44 -3.54
CA GLY A 382 -18.08 35.53 -4.68
C GLY A 382 -16.86 35.39 -5.59
N VAL A 383 -15.74 36.07 -5.31
CA VAL A 383 -14.52 35.95 -6.12
C VAL A 383 -13.58 34.94 -5.46
N GLU A 384 -13.19 33.92 -6.23
CA GLU A 384 -12.30 32.79 -5.87
C GLU A 384 -11.02 33.15 -5.10
N SER A 385 -10.65 34.44 -5.06
CA SER A 385 -9.50 35.04 -4.38
C SER A 385 -9.19 34.55 -2.95
N HIS A 386 -10.18 34.17 -2.15
CA HIS A 386 -9.98 33.65 -0.78
C HIS A 386 -10.55 32.24 -0.58
N LEU A 387 -11.36 31.73 -1.51
CA LEU A 387 -12.04 30.43 -1.41
C LEU A 387 -11.08 29.23 -1.46
N GLY A 388 -9.91 29.38 -2.08
CA GLY A 388 -8.90 28.32 -2.19
C GLY A 388 -7.61 28.55 -1.38
N ALA A 389 -7.41 29.72 -0.77
CA ALA A 389 -6.15 30.07 -0.14
C ALA A 389 -5.96 29.34 1.22
N HIS A 390 -4.75 28.87 1.48
CA HIS A 390 -4.38 28.23 2.75
C HIS A 390 -4.16 29.24 3.89
N THR A 391 -3.81 30.47 3.54
CA THR A 391 -3.51 31.61 4.43
C THR A 391 -4.22 32.87 3.91
N LEU A 392 -4.38 33.88 4.78
CA LEU A 392 -4.99 35.17 4.40
C LEU A 392 -4.07 36.02 3.52
N PHE A 393 -2.77 35.94 3.76
CA PHE A 393 -1.72 36.56 2.96
C PHE A 393 -0.51 35.62 2.86
N PRO A 394 0.28 35.73 1.77
CA PRO A 394 1.31 34.73 1.45
C PRO A 394 2.37 34.58 2.52
N THR A 395 2.94 33.39 2.62
CA THR A 395 4.08 33.11 3.50
C THR A 395 5.42 33.47 2.85
N THR A 396 6.45 33.70 3.66
CA THR A 396 7.81 33.97 3.14
C THR A 396 8.34 32.77 2.33
N ASP A 397 8.00 31.55 2.78
CA ASP A 397 8.38 30.31 2.11
C ASP A 397 7.54 30.01 0.86
N GLU A 398 6.25 30.37 0.83
CA GLU A 398 5.36 30.17 -0.33
C GLU A 398 5.89 30.91 -1.56
N GLN A 399 6.33 32.16 -1.41
CA GLN A 399 6.88 32.92 -2.54
C GLN A 399 8.21 32.34 -3.06
N GLY A 400 9.10 31.90 -2.16
CA GLY A 400 10.38 31.32 -2.53
C GLY A 400 10.28 29.90 -3.11
N ASN A 401 9.39 29.06 -2.58
CA ASN A 401 9.20 27.68 -3.02
C ASN A 401 8.61 27.57 -4.44
N ILE A 402 7.87 28.59 -4.90
CA ILE A 402 7.40 28.66 -6.30
C ILE A 402 8.57 28.61 -7.28
N PHE A 403 9.77 29.07 -6.91
CA PHE A 403 10.96 29.01 -7.75
C PHE A 403 11.91 27.85 -7.38
N ARG A 404 11.39 26.75 -6.82
CA ARG A 404 12.16 25.51 -6.57
C ARG A 404 11.63 24.31 -7.37
N GLY A 405 12.55 23.54 -7.93
CA GLY A 405 12.32 22.24 -8.59
C GLY A 405 11.97 21.13 -7.58
N ALA A 406 11.44 20.00 -8.09
CA ALA A 406 11.09 18.85 -7.26
C ALA A 406 12.31 18.16 -6.60
N ASP A 407 13.50 18.41 -7.16
CA ASP A 407 14.82 18.03 -6.69
C ASP A 407 15.44 19.07 -5.72
N GLY A 408 14.74 20.19 -5.47
CA GLY A 408 15.23 21.29 -4.64
C GLY A 408 16.10 22.31 -5.37
N ALA A 409 16.34 22.15 -6.68
CA ALA A 409 17.13 23.10 -7.47
C ALA A 409 16.38 24.43 -7.62
N GLN A 410 17.10 25.56 -7.59
CA GLN A 410 16.50 26.88 -7.78
C GLN A 410 16.24 27.12 -9.26
N VAL A 411 14.99 27.44 -9.61
CA VAL A 411 14.58 27.86 -10.95
C VAL A 411 14.98 29.31 -11.13
N THR A 412 15.91 29.54 -12.05
CA THR A 412 16.46 30.85 -12.39
C THR A 412 15.78 31.43 -13.63
N PHE A 413 16.07 32.69 -13.94
CA PHE A 413 15.58 33.33 -15.17
C PHE A 413 16.01 32.57 -16.43
N ASN A 414 17.19 31.94 -16.44
CA ASN A 414 17.67 31.18 -17.60
C ASN A 414 16.98 29.82 -17.76
N ASP A 415 15.98 29.49 -16.95
CA ASP A 415 15.25 28.24 -17.05
C ASP A 415 13.93 28.44 -17.79
N VAL A 416 13.63 27.51 -18.70
CA VAL A 416 12.40 27.50 -19.50
C VAL A 416 11.13 27.40 -18.64
N SER A 417 11.23 26.81 -17.44
CA SER A 417 10.13 26.68 -16.48
C SER A 417 9.85 27.97 -15.70
N TYR A 418 10.72 28.98 -15.78
CA TYR A 418 10.59 30.24 -15.04
C TYR A 418 9.27 30.96 -15.32
N THR A 419 8.82 31.00 -16.58
CA THR A 419 7.57 31.70 -16.96
C THR A 419 6.33 31.09 -16.31
N ASP A 420 6.30 29.76 -16.15
CA ASP A 420 5.16 29.07 -15.52
C ASP A 420 5.15 29.33 -14.01
N ARG A 421 6.34 29.36 -13.39
CA ARG A 421 6.51 29.73 -11.98
C ARG A 421 6.16 31.20 -11.73
N LEU A 422 6.56 32.10 -12.63
CA LEU A 422 6.21 33.53 -12.56
C LEU A 422 4.70 33.75 -12.65
N LYS A 423 4.00 33.08 -13.59
CA LYS A 423 2.53 33.14 -13.66
C LYS A 423 1.88 32.68 -12.35
N THR A 424 2.41 31.63 -11.73
CA THR A 424 1.94 31.15 -10.42
C THR A 424 2.17 32.19 -9.33
N HIS A 425 3.33 32.83 -9.31
CA HIS A 425 3.65 33.93 -8.38
C HIS A 425 2.73 35.15 -8.58
N GLU A 426 2.48 35.57 -9.82
CA GLU A 426 1.57 36.67 -10.15
C GLU A 426 0.14 36.40 -9.71
N MET A 427 -0.34 35.15 -9.83
CA MET A 427 -1.65 34.76 -9.30
C MET A 427 -1.72 34.93 -7.78
N VAL A 428 -0.70 34.48 -7.05
CA VAL A 428 -0.62 34.64 -5.58
C VAL A 428 -0.61 36.11 -5.17
N ALA A 429 0.16 36.96 -5.87
CA ALA A 429 0.17 38.40 -5.63
C ALA A 429 -1.20 39.05 -5.94
N LEU A 430 -1.84 38.67 -7.05
CA LEU A 430 -3.17 39.13 -7.43
C LEU A 430 -4.22 38.74 -6.38
N HIS A 431 -4.11 37.56 -5.77
CA HIS A 431 -5.00 37.13 -4.68
C HIS A 431 -4.92 38.09 -3.48
N TYR A 432 -3.72 38.45 -3.05
CA TYR A 432 -3.51 39.39 -1.95
C TYR A 432 -4.01 40.80 -2.27
N TYR A 433 -3.74 41.31 -3.49
CA TYR A 433 -4.27 42.61 -3.92
C TYR A 433 -5.80 42.64 -3.92
N ARG A 434 -6.46 41.58 -4.40
CA ARG A 434 -7.92 41.46 -4.39
C ARG A 434 -8.49 41.47 -2.98
N PHE A 435 -7.81 40.84 -2.02
CA PHE A 435 -8.17 40.90 -0.61
C PHE A 435 -8.10 42.33 -0.05
N LEU A 436 -7.01 43.07 -0.30
CA LEU A 436 -6.88 44.47 0.15
C LEU A 436 -7.94 45.38 -0.49
N ILE A 437 -8.26 45.17 -1.77
CA ILE A 437 -9.31 45.90 -2.48
C ILE A 437 -10.69 45.61 -1.87
N LEU A 438 -10.97 44.36 -1.50
CA LEU A 438 -12.18 43.99 -0.77
C LEU A 438 -12.27 44.72 0.57
N CYS A 439 -11.20 44.70 1.39
CA CYS A 439 -11.16 45.43 2.65
C CYS A 439 -11.36 46.93 2.46
N CYS A 440 -10.71 47.54 1.48
CA CYS A 440 -10.88 48.95 1.14
C CYS A 440 -12.35 49.26 0.77
N GLY A 441 -12.98 48.42 -0.04
CA GLY A 441 -14.39 48.52 -0.40
C GLY A 441 -15.35 48.36 0.79
N LEU A 442 -15.04 47.47 1.74
CA LEU A 442 -15.82 47.27 2.96
C LEU A 442 -15.72 48.49 3.90
N ASP A 443 -14.52 49.05 4.08
CA ASP A 443 -14.33 50.25 4.90
C ASP A 443 -15.03 51.46 4.27
N HIS A 444 -14.87 51.65 2.96
CA HIS A 444 -15.37 52.84 2.29
C HIS A 444 -16.89 52.90 2.18
N ARG A 445 -17.54 51.74 2.00
CA ARG A 445 -18.99 51.66 1.82
C ARG A 445 -19.74 51.44 3.12
N LEU A 446 -19.20 50.59 4.00
CA LEU A 446 -19.90 50.11 5.19
C LEU A 446 -19.24 50.57 6.50
N LYS A 447 -18.04 51.17 6.44
CA LYS A 447 -17.24 51.53 7.62
C LYS A 447 -17.07 50.38 8.62
N LEU A 448 -16.86 49.17 8.08
CA LEU A 448 -16.83 47.92 8.85
C LEU A 448 -15.73 47.87 9.91
N PHE A 449 -14.63 48.62 9.74
CA PHE A 449 -13.48 48.64 10.65
C PHE A 449 -13.46 49.88 11.56
N GLY A 450 -14.50 50.73 11.55
CA GLY A 450 -14.53 51.95 12.34
C GLY A 450 -13.57 53.05 11.85
N GLU A 451 -13.17 53.93 12.75
CA GLU A 451 -12.21 55.00 12.48
C GLU A 451 -10.83 54.60 13.01
N PHE A 452 -9.85 54.36 12.14
CA PHE A 452 -8.50 53.94 12.54
C PHE A 452 -7.36 54.64 11.76
N TYR A 453 -7.71 55.52 10.82
CA TYR A 453 -6.78 56.26 9.97
C TYR A 453 -7.31 57.68 9.70
N ASP A 454 -6.43 58.58 9.25
CA ASP A 454 -6.82 59.95 8.87
C ASP A 454 -7.63 59.93 7.57
N PRO A 455 -8.82 60.56 7.48
CA PRO A 455 -9.60 60.64 6.25
C PRO A 455 -8.84 61.08 4.99
N GLN A 456 -7.73 61.82 5.12
CA GLN A 456 -6.88 62.21 3.99
C GLN A 456 -6.14 61.03 3.34
N ASP A 457 -5.82 59.99 4.11
CA ASP A 457 -5.05 58.82 3.66
C ASP A 457 -5.96 57.73 3.03
N ARG A 458 -7.26 57.99 2.90
CA ARG A 458 -8.31 57.04 2.49
C ARG A 458 -8.04 56.33 1.15
N PHE A 459 -7.57 57.05 0.14
CA PHE A 459 -7.31 56.47 -1.20
C PHE A 459 -6.00 55.68 -1.27
N SER A 460 -5.17 55.75 -0.23
CA SER A 460 -3.88 55.06 -0.14
C SER A 460 -3.98 53.69 0.53
N PHE A 461 -5.19 53.17 0.81
CA PHE A 461 -5.40 51.93 1.58
C PHE A 461 -4.57 50.72 1.08
N VAL A 462 -4.40 50.58 -0.24
CA VAL A 462 -3.68 49.44 -0.86
C VAL A 462 -2.16 49.71 -0.96
N SER A 463 -1.70 50.92 -0.66
CA SER A 463 -0.26 51.25 -0.65
C SER A 463 0.47 50.64 0.54
N MET A 464 1.78 50.40 0.40
CA MET A 464 2.63 49.94 1.52
C MET A 464 2.68 50.99 2.64
N ASP A 465 2.85 52.27 2.31
CA ASP A 465 2.98 53.35 3.30
C ASP A 465 1.76 53.41 4.25
N PHE A 466 0.55 53.23 3.70
CA PHE A 466 -0.67 53.15 4.51
C PHE A 466 -0.66 51.92 5.43
N GLN A 467 -0.28 50.77 4.88
CA GLN A 467 -0.25 49.51 5.60
C GLN A 467 0.76 49.52 6.76
N GLU A 468 1.96 50.08 6.56
CA GLU A 468 2.97 50.20 7.63
C GLU A 468 2.51 51.11 8.77
N LYS A 469 1.78 52.18 8.43
CA LYS A 469 1.31 53.20 9.38
C LYS A 469 0.08 52.76 10.18
N TYR A 470 -0.92 52.15 9.52
CA TYR A 470 -2.24 51.90 10.10
C TYR A 470 -2.61 50.41 10.26
N CYS A 471 -1.84 49.50 9.67
CA CYS A 471 -2.10 48.07 9.74
C CYS A 471 -1.02 47.31 10.53
N ARG A 472 -1.37 46.13 11.02
CA ARG A 472 -0.47 45.17 11.66
C ARG A 472 -0.71 43.78 11.08
N PHE A 473 0.34 43.13 10.59
CA PHE A 473 0.28 41.78 10.04
C PHE A 473 0.89 40.80 11.05
N ILE A 474 0.10 39.80 11.45
CA ILE A 474 0.53 38.74 12.36
C ILE A 474 0.85 37.49 11.53
N HIS A 475 2.11 37.09 11.49
CA HIS A 475 2.61 35.93 10.75
C HIS A 475 2.60 34.65 11.62
N ASP A 476 1.45 34.31 12.18
CA ASP A 476 1.28 33.15 13.08
C ASP A 476 1.31 31.80 12.35
N HIS A 477 1.26 31.81 11.01
CA HIS A 477 1.49 30.60 10.20
C HIS A 477 2.98 30.36 9.97
N ASP A 478 3.77 31.42 9.74
CA ASP A 478 5.21 31.35 9.43
C ASP A 478 6.10 31.29 10.68
N GLY A 479 5.55 31.61 11.85
CA GLY A 479 6.29 31.71 13.12
C GLY A 479 7.12 33.00 13.25
N THR A 480 7.08 33.90 12.26
CA THR A 480 7.82 35.15 12.22
C THR A 480 7.04 36.30 12.86
N GLY A 481 6.97 36.32 14.19
CA GLY A 481 6.38 37.43 14.94
C GLY A 481 5.49 36.99 16.09
N LEU A 482 6.02 37.16 17.31
CA LEU A 482 5.37 37.22 18.63
C LEU A 482 4.31 36.18 19.09
N LEU A 483 3.84 35.24 18.26
CA LEU A 483 2.90 34.17 18.65
C LEU A 483 3.43 32.76 18.33
N ASP A 484 4.75 32.60 18.25
CA ASP A 484 5.35 31.28 18.12
C ASP A 484 5.19 30.56 19.48
N ASP A 485 4.48 29.43 19.52
CA ASP A 485 4.33 28.61 20.72
C ASP A 485 5.70 27.97 21.04
N PRO A 486 6.46 28.51 22.03
CA PRO A 486 7.82 28.05 22.27
C PRO A 486 7.84 26.60 22.77
N ASP A 487 6.75 26.17 23.41
CA ASP A 487 6.57 24.80 23.89
C ASP A 487 6.23 23.84 22.75
N ALA A 488 5.64 24.28 21.63
CA ALA A 488 5.36 23.43 20.48
C ALA A 488 6.63 22.88 19.79
N LYS A 489 7.79 23.52 19.97
CA LYS A 489 9.09 23.03 19.49
C LYS A 489 9.77 22.06 20.47
N VAL A 490 9.32 22.00 21.72
CA VAL A 490 9.93 21.21 22.81
C VAL A 490 9.07 20.01 23.20
N ARG A 491 7.74 20.16 23.15
CA ARG A 491 6.76 19.11 23.49
C ARG A 491 6.50 18.20 22.29
N PRO A 492 6.30 16.89 22.53
CA PRO A 492 6.01 15.93 21.47
C PRO A 492 4.64 16.20 20.80
N SER A 493 4.42 15.60 19.64
CA SER A 493 3.09 15.58 19.02
C SER A 493 2.06 14.86 19.90
N ILE A 494 0.77 15.09 19.67
CA ILE A 494 -0.30 14.46 20.46
C ILE A 494 -0.27 12.93 20.32
N GLU A 495 0.00 12.42 19.12
CA GLU A 495 0.15 10.97 18.88
C GLU A 495 1.35 10.40 19.63
N GLU A 496 2.49 11.09 19.62
CA GLU A 496 3.68 10.69 20.36
C GLU A 496 3.45 10.72 21.86
N TYR A 497 2.79 11.77 22.38
CA TYR A 497 2.44 11.88 23.79
C TYR A 497 1.51 10.77 24.26
N ILE A 498 0.45 10.46 23.50
CA ILE A 498 -0.46 9.35 23.82
C ILE A 498 0.29 8.01 23.72
N SER A 499 1.15 7.83 22.72
CA SER A 499 1.95 6.62 22.59
C SER A 499 2.94 6.47 23.74
N GLU A 500 3.54 7.57 24.22
CA GLU A 500 4.43 7.58 25.38
C GLU A 500 3.67 7.24 26.65
N ALA A 501 2.55 7.92 26.91
CA ALA A 501 1.68 7.65 28.06
C ALA A 501 1.21 6.18 28.07
N ASN A 502 0.74 5.67 26.93
CA ASN A 502 0.31 4.28 26.80
C ASN A 502 1.46 3.28 26.86
N SER A 503 2.71 3.69 26.60
CA SER A 503 3.87 2.83 26.82
C SER A 503 4.10 2.48 28.30
N HIS A 504 3.50 3.25 29.22
CA HIS A 504 3.50 2.96 30.65
C HIS A 504 2.36 2.02 31.09
N LEU A 505 1.47 1.59 30.18
CA LEU A 505 0.35 0.69 30.47
C LEU A 505 0.84 -0.65 31.01
N ARG A 506 0.49 -0.98 32.26
CA ARG A 506 0.88 -2.24 32.92
C ARG A 506 -0.25 -2.93 33.66
N PRO A 507 -0.07 -4.20 34.08
CA PRO A 507 -1.01 -4.86 34.97
C PRO A 507 -1.12 -4.03 36.26
N GLY A 508 -2.35 -3.68 36.61
CA GLY A 508 -2.71 -2.78 37.70
C GLY A 508 -2.70 -1.29 37.37
N SER A 509 -2.33 -0.89 36.15
CA SER A 509 -2.52 0.49 35.70
C SER A 509 -4.00 0.84 35.64
N ARG A 510 -4.28 2.11 35.93
CA ARG A 510 -5.58 2.73 35.68
C ARG A 510 -5.61 3.22 34.23
N VAL A 511 -6.60 2.75 33.50
CA VAL A 511 -6.75 3.04 32.07
C VAL A 511 -8.13 3.60 31.85
N PHE A 512 -8.21 4.72 31.14
CA PHE A 512 -9.48 5.16 30.58
C PHE A 512 -9.65 4.55 29.20
N CYS A 513 -10.82 3.98 28.92
CA CYS A 513 -11.09 3.33 27.64
C CYS A 513 -12.45 3.78 27.08
N GLU A 514 -12.48 3.93 25.76
CA GLU A 514 -13.67 4.14 24.94
C GLU A 514 -14.08 2.77 24.36
N TRP A 515 -15.07 2.12 24.96
CA TRP A 515 -15.28 0.68 24.78
C TRP A 515 -15.63 0.28 23.35
N ARG A 516 -16.43 1.09 22.66
CA ARG A 516 -16.83 0.83 21.27
C ARG A 516 -15.64 0.87 20.31
N THR A 517 -14.65 1.70 20.60
CA THR A 517 -13.42 1.80 19.80
C THR A 517 -12.48 0.64 20.10
N VAL A 518 -12.28 0.32 21.39
CA VAL A 518 -11.31 -0.73 21.76
C VAL A 518 -11.81 -2.14 21.45
N CYS A 519 -13.14 -2.36 21.46
CA CYS A 519 -13.73 -3.68 21.27
C CYS A 519 -13.95 -4.04 19.80
N ASN A 520 -13.21 -5.04 19.32
CA ASN A 520 -13.35 -5.68 18.01
C ASN A 520 -13.16 -7.21 18.15
N PRO A 521 -13.36 -8.02 17.08
CA PRO A 521 -13.28 -9.48 17.20
C PRO A 521 -11.95 -10.03 17.70
N LYS A 522 -10.84 -9.27 17.58
CA LYS A 522 -9.52 -9.66 18.09
C LYS A 522 -9.34 -9.28 19.55
N THR A 523 -9.82 -8.12 19.96
CA THR A 523 -9.65 -7.61 21.33
C THR A 523 -10.73 -8.11 22.28
N ALA A 524 -11.98 -8.23 21.84
CA ALA A 524 -13.14 -8.57 22.65
C ALA A 524 -14.07 -9.61 21.97
N PRO A 525 -13.60 -10.85 21.73
CA PRO A 525 -14.38 -11.90 21.05
C PRO A 525 -15.63 -12.36 21.83
N SER A 526 -15.71 -12.02 23.12
CA SER A 526 -16.89 -12.30 23.96
C SER A 526 -18.05 -11.33 23.75
N ALA A 527 -17.76 -10.11 23.25
CA ALA A 527 -18.74 -9.06 23.01
C ALA A 527 -18.95 -8.80 21.51
N THR A 528 -18.00 -9.12 20.64
CA THR A 528 -18.06 -8.84 19.19
C THR A 528 -17.90 -10.12 18.37
N LYS A 529 -18.50 -10.14 17.17
CA LYS A 529 -18.36 -11.24 16.21
C LYS A 529 -18.12 -10.72 14.79
N PRO A 530 -17.28 -11.42 14.00
CA PRO A 530 -17.10 -11.07 12.60
C PRO A 530 -18.40 -11.28 11.83
N ASP A 531 -18.70 -10.36 10.91
CA ASP A 531 -19.84 -10.48 10.02
C ASP A 531 -19.47 -11.40 8.85
N THR A 532 -20.01 -12.62 8.85
CA THR A 532 -19.73 -13.63 7.82
C THR A 532 -20.51 -13.40 6.51
N GLY A 533 -21.42 -12.42 6.47
CA GLY A 533 -22.27 -12.13 5.30
C GLY A 533 -21.80 -10.95 4.44
N SER A 534 -20.83 -10.16 4.91
CA SER A 534 -20.34 -8.96 4.23
C SER A 534 -19.06 -9.26 3.44
N SER A 535 -19.00 -8.75 2.20
CA SER A 535 -17.80 -8.79 1.35
C SER A 535 -16.73 -7.78 1.77
N TYR A 536 -17.01 -6.91 2.76
CA TYR A 536 -16.05 -5.96 3.31
C TYR A 536 -15.14 -6.62 4.35
N ARG A 537 -13.84 -6.64 4.06
CA ARG A 537 -12.80 -7.18 4.93
C ARG A 537 -12.72 -6.33 6.21
N GLY A 538 -13.16 -6.90 7.34
CA GLY A 538 -13.11 -6.22 8.65
C GLY A 538 -14.46 -5.90 9.29
N SER A 539 -15.60 -6.15 8.63
CA SER A 539 -16.93 -5.93 9.21
C SER A 539 -17.18 -6.82 10.44
N TYR A 540 -17.72 -6.23 11.52
CA TYR A 540 -18.13 -6.94 12.72
C TYR A 540 -19.35 -6.30 13.38
N TYR A 541 -20.03 -7.05 14.23
CA TYR A 541 -21.19 -6.56 14.99
C TYR A 541 -21.04 -6.87 16.48
N PHE A 542 -21.65 -6.03 17.31
CA PHE A 542 -21.71 -6.20 18.75
C PHE A 542 -22.83 -7.18 19.12
N THR A 543 -22.49 -8.19 19.92
CA THR A 543 -23.42 -9.20 20.44
C THR A 543 -23.91 -8.91 21.86
N ALA A 544 -23.38 -7.87 22.48
CA ALA A 544 -23.74 -7.31 23.77
C ALA A 544 -23.50 -5.80 23.70
N ASP A 545 -24.35 -5.02 24.37
CA ASP A 545 -24.20 -3.57 24.49
C ASP A 545 -23.41 -3.20 25.73
N PHE A 546 -22.75 -2.04 25.71
CA PHE A 546 -22.05 -1.52 26.86
C PHE A 546 -23.02 -0.86 27.84
N ILE A 547 -22.72 -0.93 29.15
CA ILE A 547 -23.53 -0.22 30.17
C ILE A 547 -23.29 1.28 30.06
N ASN A 548 -22.02 1.68 29.96
CA ASN A 548 -21.56 3.02 29.59
C ASN A 548 -20.68 2.87 28.35
N ASP A 549 -20.63 3.85 27.45
CA ASP A 549 -19.79 3.77 26.24
C ASP A 549 -18.29 4.00 26.51
N GLU A 550 -17.95 4.52 27.69
CA GLU A 550 -16.59 4.80 28.14
C GLU A 550 -16.44 4.52 29.65
N GLY A 551 -15.21 4.41 30.15
CA GLY A 551 -14.98 4.30 31.59
C GLY A 551 -13.54 4.03 32.00
N MET A 552 -13.29 4.16 33.31
CA MET A 552 -12.02 3.74 33.92
C MET A 552 -12.04 2.25 34.21
N ALA A 553 -10.97 1.56 33.86
CA ALA A 553 -10.74 0.16 34.21
C ALA A 553 -9.30 -0.06 34.69
N VAL A 554 -9.10 -1.18 35.36
CA VAL A 554 -7.78 -1.63 35.82
C VAL A 554 -7.28 -2.73 34.89
N ALA A 555 -6.10 -2.51 34.33
CA ALA A 555 -5.45 -3.49 33.47
C ALA A 555 -4.99 -4.72 34.26
N TYR A 556 -5.00 -5.91 33.66
CA TYR A 556 -4.46 -7.14 34.26
C TYR A 556 -3.87 -8.07 33.20
N THR A 557 -2.92 -8.93 33.58
CA THR A 557 -2.33 -9.90 32.63
C THR A 557 -3.15 -11.16 32.54
N ARG A 558 -3.42 -11.62 31.31
CA ARG A 558 -3.98 -12.93 31.03
C ARG A 558 -3.41 -13.44 29.71
N ASN A 559 -2.91 -14.67 29.68
CA ASN A 559 -2.31 -15.30 28.48
C ASN A 559 -1.21 -14.42 27.83
N ASN A 560 -0.33 -13.81 28.63
CA ASN A 560 0.68 -12.84 28.19
C ASN A 560 0.16 -11.55 27.52
N GLU A 561 -1.15 -11.28 27.60
CA GLU A 561 -1.77 -10.05 27.11
C GLU A 561 -2.25 -9.18 28.28
N ILE A 562 -2.24 -7.86 28.10
CA ILE A 562 -2.84 -6.90 29.03
C ILE A 562 -4.31 -6.73 28.65
N CYS A 563 -5.20 -7.11 29.56
CA CYS A 563 -6.64 -7.06 29.39
C CYS A 563 -7.30 -6.12 30.40
N VAL A 564 -8.50 -5.63 30.07
CA VAL A 564 -9.41 -4.93 30.97
C VAL A 564 -10.79 -5.61 30.94
N ASP A 565 -11.52 -5.50 32.05
CA ASP A 565 -12.89 -5.99 32.15
C ASP A 565 -13.86 -4.82 31.88
N VAL A 566 -14.78 -5.01 30.93
CA VAL A 566 -15.82 -4.03 30.58
C VAL A 566 -17.21 -4.57 30.95
N PRO A 567 -18.03 -3.81 31.70
CA PRO A 567 -19.39 -4.22 32.02
C PRO A 567 -20.28 -4.09 30.78
N VAL A 568 -20.87 -5.20 30.35
CA VAL A 568 -21.77 -5.29 29.19
C VAL A 568 -23.12 -5.89 29.57
N LYS A 569 -24.15 -5.53 28.82
CA LYS A 569 -25.52 -6.04 28.93
C LYS A 569 -25.90 -6.78 27.66
N LYS A 570 -26.59 -7.92 27.80
CA LYS A 570 -27.01 -8.75 26.68
C LYS A 570 -28.44 -9.23 26.84
N ASP A 571 -29.23 -9.05 25.79
CA ASP A 571 -30.60 -9.54 25.72
C ASP A 571 -30.63 -11.07 25.58
N ILE A 572 -31.38 -11.74 26.47
CA ILE A 572 -31.56 -13.18 26.41
C ILE A 572 -32.76 -13.50 25.49
N TYR A 573 -32.51 -13.73 24.20
CA TYR A 573 -33.57 -14.04 23.23
C TYR A 573 -34.24 -15.43 23.37
N ARG A 574 -34.02 -16.17 24.46
CA ARG A 574 -34.67 -17.48 24.69
C ARG A 574 -35.00 -17.68 26.18
N ARG A 575 -36.19 -17.21 26.59
CA ARG A 575 -37.16 -17.87 27.50
C ARG A 575 -38.26 -16.88 27.93
N LYS A 576 -39.46 -17.02 27.36
CA LYS A 576 -40.82 -16.66 27.87
C LYS A 576 -41.10 -15.31 28.57
N ARG A 577 -40.16 -14.35 28.71
CA ARG A 577 -40.47 -12.99 29.18
C ARG A 577 -39.70 -11.94 28.35
N PRO A 578 -40.37 -10.92 27.80
CA PRO A 578 -39.68 -9.74 27.27
C PRO A 578 -39.01 -8.99 28.44
N ASN A 579 -37.75 -8.58 28.28
CA ASN A 579 -36.91 -7.77 29.21
C ASN A 579 -35.99 -8.47 30.23
N ASP A 580 -35.60 -9.74 30.07
CA ASP A 580 -34.49 -10.29 30.88
C ASP A 580 -33.13 -9.91 30.25
N VAL A 581 -32.50 -8.87 30.81
CA VAL A 581 -31.17 -8.37 30.45
C VAL A 581 -30.12 -9.05 31.35
N ARG A 582 -29.10 -9.68 30.75
CA ARG A 582 -27.97 -10.23 31.50
C ARG A 582 -26.79 -9.26 31.48
N GLU A 583 -26.38 -8.82 32.66
CA GLU A 583 -25.14 -8.06 32.84
C GLU A 583 -23.97 -9.00 33.15
N PHE A 584 -22.84 -8.78 32.51
CA PHE A 584 -21.59 -9.50 32.78
C PHE A 584 -20.38 -8.68 32.34
N ASN A 585 -19.18 -9.03 32.84
CA ASN A 585 -17.95 -8.38 32.39
C ASN A 585 -17.38 -9.10 31.17
N ALA A 586 -17.34 -8.42 30.03
CA ALA A 586 -16.61 -8.86 28.85
C ALA A 586 -15.13 -8.52 29.00
N LYS A 587 -14.27 -9.31 28.37
CA LYS A 587 -12.82 -9.16 28.45
C LYS A 587 -12.30 -8.52 27.18
N VAL A 588 -11.46 -7.50 27.34
CA VAL A 588 -10.92 -6.70 26.24
C VAL A 588 -9.40 -6.68 26.33
N SER A 589 -8.72 -7.21 25.32
CA SER A 589 -7.26 -7.19 25.21
C SER A 589 -6.77 -5.86 24.63
N LEU A 590 -6.04 -5.09 25.43
CA LEU A 590 -5.41 -3.82 25.03
C LEU A 590 -4.11 -4.05 24.24
N THR A 591 -3.41 -5.17 24.49
CA THR A 591 -2.18 -5.53 23.77
C THR A 591 -2.45 -5.86 22.31
N ASN A 592 -3.60 -6.50 22.03
CA ASN A 592 -4.03 -6.84 20.67
C ASN A 592 -4.74 -5.69 19.95
N PHE A 593 -5.02 -4.59 20.66
CA PHE A 593 -5.58 -3.40 20.05
C PHE A 593 -4.54 -2.76 19.14
N LYS A 594 -4.79 -2.86 17.84
CA LYS A 594 -4.10 -2.05 16.83
C LYS A 594 -5.12 -1.07 16.30
N ARG A 595 -4.75 0.20 16.30
CA ARG A 595 -5.52 1.23 15.59
C ARG A 595 -5.51 0.85 14.11
N ASP A 596 -6.68 0.70 13.52
CA ASP A 596 -6.76 0.50 12.08
C ASP A 596 -6.30 1.79 11.41
N VAL A 597 -5.42 1.67 10.41
CA VAL A 597 -4.92 2.83 9.65
C VAL A 597 -6.01 3.37 8.72
N TRP A 598 -7.03 2.54 8.43
CA TRP A 598 -8.11 2.83 7.50
C TRP A 598 -9.43 3.24 8.18
N GLU A 599 -9.56 3.06 9.50
CA GLU A 599 -10.64 3.71 10.26
C GLU A 599 -10.19 5.13 10.58
N ASP A 600 -10.92 6.11 10.06
CA ASP A 600 -10.75 7.53 10.35
C ASP A 600 -11.15 7.77 11.83
N SER A 601 -10.30 7.34 12.75
CA SER A 601 -10.71 7.09 14.13
C SER A 601 -10.73 8.40 14.91
N SER A 602 -11.93 8.94 15.08
CA SER A 602 -12.30 10.08 15.90
C SER A 602 -12.12 9.87 17.41
N SER A 603 -11.36 8.86 17.84
CA SER A 603 -11.22 8.52 19.26
C SER A 603 -9.86 7.91 19.62
N VAL A 604 -9.39 8.19 20.85
CA VAL A 604 -8.11 7.73 21.42
C VAL A 604 -8.12 6.22 21.64
N GLY A 605 -9.29 5.64 21.90
CA GLY A 605 -9.45 4.23 22.23
C GLY A 605 -9.13 3.98 23.70
N TYR A 606 -7.87 4.17 24.11
CA TYR A 606 -7.53 4.13 25.54
C TYR A 606 -6.33 5.02 25.92
N LEU A 607 -6.29 5.47 27.17
CA LEU A 607 -5.21 6.26 27.75
C LEU A 607 -4.83 5.75 29.15
N CYS A 608 -3.55 5.47 29.36
CA CYS A 608 -2.99 5.15 30.68
C CYS A 608 -2.92 6.40 31.55
N LEU A 609 -3.72 6.46 32.61
CA LEU A 609 -3.85 7.65 33.47
C LEU A 609 -2.67 7.84 34.42
N ASP A 610 -1.91 6.78 34.70
CA ASP A 610 -0.81 6.84 35.67
C ASP A 610 0.43 7.59 35.15
N ALA A 611 0.49 7.86 33.83
CA ALA A 611 1.57 8.61 33.18
C ALA A 611 1.14 10.01 32.70
N VAL A 612 -0.10 10.41 32.98
CA VAL A 612 -0.73 11.62 32.43
C VAL A 612 -0.99 12.61 33.56
N LYS A 613 -0.70 13.89 33.31
CA LYS A 613 -1.01 15.01 34.21
C LYS A 613 -2.11 15.89 33.65
N ALA A 614 -2.89 16.51 34.53
CA ALA A 614 -3.96 17.41 34.10
C ALA A 614 -3.42 18.61 33.28
N ASP A 615 -2.30 19.20 33.70
CA ASP A 615 -1.69 20.36 33.02
C ASP A 615 -1.23 20.04 31.58
N ASP A 616 -0.76 18.81 31.34
CA ASP A 616 -0.36 18.37 30.00
C ASP A 616 -1.57 18.21 29.08
N LEU A 617 -2.69 17.69 29.61
CA LEU A 617 -3.95 17.59 28.86
C LEU A 617 -4.49 18.98 28.47
N ASP A 618 -4.46 19.93 29.39
CA ASP A 618 -4.91 21.30 29.16
C ASP A 618 -4.07 22.00 28.08
N TYR A 619 -2.75 21.80 28.09
CA TYR A 619 -1.87 22.31 27.02
C TYR A 619 -2.32 21.80 25.64
N TYR A 620 -2.54 20.49 25.46
CA TYR A 620 -2.93 19.95 24.15
C TYR A 620 -4.33 20.38 23.71
N ILE A 621 -5.25 20.64 24.66
CA ILE A 621 -6.57 21.21 24.34
C ILE A 621 -6.41 22.61 23.74
N HIS A 622 -5.52 23.44 24.31
CA HIS A 622 -5.35 24.83 23.92
C HIS A 622 -4.30 25.04 22.81
N SER A 623 -3.44 24.07 22.50
CA SER A 623 -2.43 24.19 21.44
C SER A 623 -3.07 24.05 20.05
N ARG A 624 -3.06 25.13 19.25
CA ARG A 624 -3.64 25.15 17.89
C ARG A 624 -3.08 24.09 16.93
N PRO A 625 -1.75 23.87 16.86
CA PRO A 625 -1.19 22.82 16.01
C PRO A 625 -1.79 21.43 16.28
N SER A 626 -2.11 21.12 17.54
CA SER A 626 -2.67 19.83 17.95
C SER A 626 -4.15 19.66 17.59
N ARG A 627 -4.90 20.75 17.33
CA ARG A 627 -6.37 20.70 17.10
C ARG A 627 -6.79 20.14 15.75
N LYS A 628 -5.86 19.88 14.82
CA LYS A 628 -6.19 19.24 13.52
C LYS A 628 -6.95 17.92 13.67
N GLY A 629 -6.71 17.21 14.77
CA GLY A 629 -7.45 16.02 15.15
C GLY A 629 -8.39 16.23 16.34
N PHE A 630 -8.94 17.42 16.62
CA PHE A 630 -9.60 17.69 17.90
C PHE A 630 -10.69 16.68 18.31
N MET A 631 -11.43 16.13 17.34
CA MET A 631 -12.50 15.15 17.57
C MET A 631 -11.95 13.91 18.29
N TYR A 632 -10.70 13.56 17.99
CA TYR A 632 -9.94 12.46 18.56
C TYR A 632 -9.78 12.55 20.07
N PHE A 633 -9.52 13.74 20.63
CA PHE A 633 -9.00 13.84 22.00
C PHE A 633 -9.59 14.94 22.87
N ILE A 634 -10.07 16.07 22.32
CA ILE A 634 -10.41 17.25 23.15
C ILE A 634 -11.51 16.91 24.18
N LYS A 635 -12.58 16.24 23.73
CA LYS A 635 -13.69 15.84 24.61
C LYS A 635 -13.20 14.92 25.74
N LEU A 636 -12.35 13.96 25.41
CA LEU A 636 -11.75 13.04 26.38
C LEU A 636 -10.85 13.79 27.36
N PHE A 637 -9.97 14.65 26.86
CA PHE A 637 -8.97 15.36 27.67
C PHE A 637 -9.61 16.33 28.64
N LYS A 638 -10.68 17.05 28.26
CA LYS A 638 -11.43 17.90 29.19
C LYS A 638 -11.99 17.10 30.37
N ARG A 639 -12.56 15.93 30.08
CA ARG A 639 -13.14 15.04 31.11
C ARG A 639 -12.05 14.48 32.02
N LEU A 640 -10.96 13.99 31.43
CA LEU A 640 -9.85 13.42 32.19
C LEU A 640 -9.10 14.47 33.02
N SER A 641 -8.88 15.67 32.49
CA SER A 641 -8.27 16.79 33.23
C SER A 641 -9.08 17.11 34.49
N ALA A 642 -10.42 17.18 34.38
CA ALA A 642 -11.30 17.40 35.53
C ALA A 642 -11.29 16.26 36.56
N VAL A 643 -11.13 15.00 36.12
CA VAL A 643 -11.02 13.83 37.03
C VAL A 643 -9.67 13.84 37.73
N LEU A 644 -8.57 14.00 37.00
CA LEU A 644 -7.21 14.00 37.53
C LEU A 644 -7.01 15.10 38.57
N ARG A 645 -7.52 16.32 38.34
CA ARG A 645 -7.42 17.42 39.32
C ARG A 645 -8.11 17.08 40.65
N LYS A 646 -9.31 16.50 40.59
CA LYS A 646 -10.03 16.06 41.81
C LYS A 646 -9.26 14.99 42.57
N GLU A 647 -8.62 14.06 41.85
CA GLU A 647 -7.77 13.05 42.47
C GLU A 647 -6.52 13.66 43.10
N GLU A 648 -5.84 14.58 42.40
CA GLU A 648 -4.65 15.27 42.89
C GLU A 648 -4.94 16.05 44.19
N GLU A 649 -6.07 16.75 44.25
CA GLU A 649 -6.54 17.44 45.47
C GLU A 649 -6.77 16.47 46.63
N HIS A 650 -7.38 15.31 46.37
CA HIS A 650 -7.64 14.30 47.39
C HIS A 650 -6.36 13.59 47.87
N GLU A 651 -5.38 13.39 46.98
CA GLU A 651 -4.14 12.66 47.27
C GLU A 651 -3.03 13.53 47.86
N GLN A 652 -3.17 14.85 47.78
CA GLN A 652 -2.19 15.81 48.29
C GLN A 652 -1.73 15.55 49.75
N PRO A 653 -2.59 15.30 50.76
CA PRO A 653 -2.15 15.03 52.13
C PRO A 653 -1.30 13.75 52.24
N TYR A 654 -1.63 12.73 51.46
CA TYR A 654 -0.94 11.45 51.44
C TYR A 654 0.44 11.56 50.77
N ARG A 655 0.52 12.28 49.64
CA ARG A 655 1.78 12.61 48.96
C ARG A 655 2.72 13.42 49.86
N GLN A 656 2.18 14.38 50.62
CA GLN A 656 2.97 15.14 51.60
C GLN A 656 3.54 14.25 52.72
N LYS A 657 2.80 13.23 53.17
CA LYS A 657 3.30 12.27 54.18
C LYS A 657 4.47 11.43 53.65
N LEU A 658 4.42 10.98 52.41
CA LEU A 658 5.54 10.28 51.74
C LEU A 658 6.76 11.19 51.57
N LEU A 659 6.55 12.44 51.15
CA LEU A 659 7.62 13.43 51.06
C LEU A 659 8.28 13.70 52.42
N ARG A 660 7.50 13.80 53.50
CA ARG A 660 8.03 13.94 54.86
C ARG A 660 8.87 12.72 55.26
N ALA A 661 8.42 11.51 54.96
CA ALA A 661 9.19 10.30 55.25
C ALA A 661 10.57 10.29 54.54
N LEU A 662 10.64 10.79 53.30
CA LEU A 662 11.92 10.98 52.59
C LEU A 662 12.81 12.04 53.23
N VAL A 663 12.21 13.14 53.70
CA VAL A 663 12.93 14.22 54.42
C VAL A 663 13.50 13.68 55.73
N ASP A 664 12.67 13.00 56.54
CA ASP A 664 13.04 12.46 57.85
C ASP A 664 14.10 11.37 57.73
N GLY A 665 14.01 10.52 56.70
CA GLY A 665 15.01 9.50 56.40
C GLY A 665 16.29 10.04 55.74
N ASN A 666 16.34 11.33 55.41
CA ASN A 666 17.41 11.96 54.61
C ASN A 666 17.70 11.23 53.28
N ILE A 667 16.64 10.78 52.60
CA ILE A 667 16.72 10.01 51.36
C ILE A 667 16.40 10.93 50.16
N GLY A 668 17.28 10.92 49.16
CA GLY A 668 17.14 11.73 47.93
C GLY A 668 17.38 13.24 48.12
N THR A 669 17.57 13.95 47.00
CA THR A 669 17.77 15.42 46.96
C THR A 669 16.44 16.17 46.95
N LYS A 670 16.44 17.47 47.29
CA LYS A 670 15.23 18.31 47.26
C LYS A 670 14.54 18.32 45.89
N ALA A 671 15.29 18.20 44.80
CA ALA A 671 14.77 18.17 43.44
C ALA A 671 14.14 16.80 43.08
N ASN A 672 14.69 15.69 43.56
CA ASN A 672 14.28 14.36 43.09
C ASN A 672 13.22 13.68 43.97
N ARG A 673 12.95 14.20 45.17
CA ARG A 673 11.99 13.58 46.11
C ARG A 673 10.57 13.48 45.55
N ALA A 674 10.11 14.46 44.78
CA ALA A 674 8.79 14.42 44.14
C ALA A 674 8.70 13.29 43.12
N GLU A 675 9.71 13.16 42.26
CA GLU A 675 9.78 12.12 41.24
C GLU A 675 9.87 10.70 41.84
N ILE A 676 10.61 10.55 42.95
CA ILE A 676 10.70 9.27 43.69
C ILE A 676 9.32 8.87 44.23
N VAL A 677 8.56 9.82 44.78
CA VAL A 677 7.20 9.57 45.28
C VAL A 677 6.29 9.17 44.13
N ASP A 678 6.32 9.87 43.00
CA ASP A 678 5.52 9.53 41.82
C ASP A 678 5.84 8.11 41.32
N LYS A 679 7.12 7.78 41.09
CA LYS A 679 7.55 6.42 40.67
C LYS A 679 7.12 5.33 41.66
N THR A 680 7.19 5.61 42.95
CA THR A 680 6.77 4.68 44.00
C THR A 680 5.26 4.45 43.98
N ILE A 681 4.46 5.52 43.90
CA ILE A 681 2.98 5.42 43.85
C ILE A 681 2.55 4.65 42.62
N ILE A 682 3.11 4.97 41.45
CA ILE A 682 2.78 4.28 40.20
C ILE A 682 3.07 2.77 40.39
N ASN A 683 4.25 2.39 40.93
CA ASN A 683 4.63 0.97 41.10
C ASN A 683 3.78 0.24 42.12
N TRP A 684 3.45 0.90 43.21
CA TRP A 684 2.58 0.34 44.23
C TRP A 684 1.17 0.09 43.68
N ARG A 685 0.60 1.03 42.93
CA ARG A 685 -0.72 0.85 42.28
C ARG A 685 -0.73 -0.31 41.29
N ALA A 686 0.37 -0.51 40.56
CA ALA A 686 0.50 -1.64 39.64
C ALA A 686 0.41 -3.01 40.36
N ASP A 687 1.09 -3.14 41.50
CA ASP A 687 1.01 -4.35 42.33
C ASP A 687 -0.39 -4.54 42.96
N ARG A 688 -1.05 -3.43 43.32
CA ARG A 688 -2.33 -3.40 44.04
C ARG A 688 -3.55 -3.14 43.17
N LYS A 689 -3.46 -3.34 41.86
CA LYS A 689 -4.58 -3.22 40.92
C LYS A 689 -5.30 -1.86 40.99
N GLY A 690 -4.54 -0.77 41.03
CA GLY A 690 -5.08 0.59 40.96
C GLY A 690 -5.81 1.08 42.21
N GLN A 691 -5.61 0.43 43.37
CA GLN A 691 -6.19 0.84 44.65
C GLN A 691 -5.86 2.32 45.00
N PRO A 692 -6.77 3.02 45.71
CA PRO A 692 -6.53 4.39 46.14
C PRO A 692 -5.37 4.45 47.14
N LEU A 693 -4.61 5.55 47.11
CA LEU A 693 -3.41 5.70 47.94
C LEU A 693 -3.70 5.66 49.46
N SER A 694 -4.93 6.01 49.86
CA SER A 694 -5.41 5.91 51.24
C SER A 694 -5.28 4.50 51.81
N GLU A 695 -5.67 3.46 51.07
CA GLU A 695 -5.58 2.05 51.49
C GLU A 695 -4.13 1.59 51.71
N GLY A 696 -3.19 2.16 50.95
CA GLY A 696 -1.76 1.87 51.09
C GLY A 696 -1.12 2.49 52.33
N ILE A 697 -1.60 3.66 52.74
CA ILE A 697 -0.99 4.45 53.82
C ILE A 697 -1.65 4.21 55.18
N GLU A 698 -2.94 3.85 55.20
CA GLU A 698 -3.69 3.59 56.44
C GLU A 698 -3.39 2.19 57.00
N ASN A 699 -2.98 1.24 56.16
CA ASN A 699 -2.57 -0.11 56.58
C ASN A 699 -1.06 -0.17 56.87
N GLU A 700 -0.68 -0.57 58.09
CA GLU A 700 0.72 -0.62 58.53
C GLU A 700 1.61 -1.56 57.68
N LYS A 701 1.06 -2.69 57.20
CA LYS A 701 1.82 -3.64 56.38
C LYS A 701 2.09 -3.06 54.99
N SER A 702 1.06 -2.53 54.35
CA SER A 702 1.16 -1.88 53.04
C SER A 702 2.06 -0.64 53.10
N TRP A 703 1.98 0.13 54.18
CA TRP A 703 2.84 1.28 54.42
C TRP A 703 4.32 0.90 54.46
N LYS A 704 4.67 -0.18 55.19
CA LYS A 704 6.05 -0.71 55.24
C LYS A 704 6.54 -1.17 53.86
N GLU A 705 5.67 -1.80 53.06
CA GLU A 705 5.97 -2.22 51.69
C GLU A 705 6.24 -1.01 50.77
N ILE A 706 5.40 0.04 50.85
CA ILE A 706 5.59 1.30 50.11
C ILE A 706 6.92 1.96 50.49
N LEU A 707 7.23 2.06 51.78
CA LEU A 707 8.50 2.63 52.24
C LEU A 707 9.70 1.81 51.78
N GLY A 708 9.60 0.47 51.80
CA GLY A 708 10.66 -0.42 51.29
C GLY A 708 10.88 -0.26 49.78
N MET A 709 9.80 -0.12 49.00
CA MET A 709 9.89 0.17 47.57
C MET A 709 10.50 1.55 47.30
N MET A 710 10.09 2.56 48.07
CA MET A 710 10.60 3.93 47.98
C MET A 710 12.10 3.99 48.26
N ASP A 711 12.56 3.27 49.28
CA ASP A 711 13.98 3.17 49.64
C ASP A 711 14.82 2.42 48.59
N LEU A 712 14.27 1.37 47.96
CA LEU A 712 14.90 0.69 46.82
C LEU A 712 15.05 1.59 45.60
N ILE A 713 14.01 2.35 45.26
CA ILE A 713 14.01 3.29 44.12
C ILE A 713 14.96 4.46 44.39
N ALA A 714 14.96 4.98 45.61
CA ALA A 714 15.69 6.20 45.94
C ALA A 714 17.20 5.98 46.14
N TRP A 715 17.61 4.84 46.70
CA TRP A 715 19.02 4.61 47.04
C TRP A 715 19.46 3.14 47.04
N ARG A 716 18.81 2.24 47.80
CA ARG A 716 19.34 0.88 48.05
C ARG A 716 19.49 0.03 46.77
N GLY A 717 18.64 0.25 45.77
CA GLY A 717 18.76 -0.45 44.50
C GLY A 717 20.06 -0.09 43.77
N LEU A 718 20.43 1.20 43.77
CA LEU A 718 21.68 1.68 43.15
C LEU A 718 22.92 1.34 43.99
N SER A 719 22.84 1.31 45.31
CA SER A 719 23.98 0.94 46.17
C SER A 719 24.43 -0.52 45.97
N HIS A 720 23.53 -1.40 45.52
CA HIS A 720 23.83 -2.80 45.22
C HIS A 720 24.16 -3.06 43.74
N LYS A 721 24.30 -2.00 42.92
CA LYS A 721 24.62 -2.10 41.49
C LYS A 721 25.90 -2.90 41.25
N GLU A 722 26.98 -2.58 41.96
CA GLU A 722 28.29 -3.23 41.76
C GLU A 722 28.25 -4.73 42.07
N ALA A 723 27.62 -5.11 43.18
CA ALA A 723 27.45 -6.51 43.56
C ALA A 723 26.59 -7.30 42.54
N ALA A 724 25.57 -6.67 41.95
CA ALA A 724 24.76 -7.29 40.90
C ALA A 724 25.55 -7.47 39.59
N VAL A 725 26.41 -6.49 39.24
CA VAL A 725 27.29 -6.55 38.06
C VAL A 725 28.36 -7.63 38.22
N GLU A 726 29.01 -7.71 39.38
CA GLU A 726 30.01 -8.74 39.66
C GLU A 726 29.41 -10.16 39.52
N MET A 727 28.18 -10.34 40.00
CA MET A 727 27.46 -11.60 39.85
C MET A 727 27.13 -11.92 38.38
N ALA A 728 26.79 -10.93 37.55
CA ALA A 728 26.60 -11.13 36.12
C ALA A 728 27.90 -11.53 35.40
N ILE A 729 28.99 -10.80 35.66
CA ILE A 729 30.31 -11.04 35.04
C ILE A 729 30.84 -12.43 35.43
N SER A 730 30.66 -12.85 36.69
CA SER A 730 31.08 -14.18 37.16
C SER A 730 30.40 -15.35 36.41
N ARG A 731 29.26 -15.09 35.76
CA ARG A 731 28.52 -16.05 34.92
C ARG A 731 28.87 -15.96 33.43
N GLY A 732 29.75 -15.04 33.03
CA GLY A 732 30.07 -14.79 31.62
C GLY A 732 29.06 -13.89 30.90
N SER A 733 28.19 -13.19 31.62
CA SER A 733 27.17 -12.31 31.05
C SER A 733 27.49 -10.83 31.27
N LEU A 734 27.07 -9.97 30.34
CA LEU A 734 27.18 -8.52 30.47
C LEU A 734 25.87 -7.91 31.01
N PRO A 735 25.92 -6.91 31.91
CA PRO A 735 24.74 -6.25 32.44
C PRO A 735 24.08 -5.33 31.39
N LEU A 736 22.75 -5.38 31.29
CA LEU A 736 21.96 -4.58 30.34
C LEU A 736 21.09 -3.54 31.04
N ARG A 737 20.29 -3.94 32.03
CA ARG A 737 19.35 -3.04 32.72
C ARG A 737 19.06 -3.49 34.14
N LEU A 738 19.22 -2.59 35.11
CA LEU A 738 18.90 -2.82 36.52
C LEU A 738 17.53 -2.21 36.83
N VAL A 739 16.65 -3.01 37.43
CA VAL A 739 15.25 -2.63 37.64
C VAL A 739 14.72 -3.02 39.02
N VAL A 740 13.69 -2.32 39.48
CA VAL A 740 12.84 -2.72 40.61
C VAL A 740 11.51 -3.24 40.06
N THR A 741 11.21 -4.50 40.37
CA THR A 741 9.95 -5.16 40.03
C THR A 741 8.78 -4.69 40.90
N THR A 742 7.54 -4.90 40.46
CA THR A 742 6.31 -4.56 41.22
C THR A 742 6.29 -5.15 42.63
N ASN A 743 6.89 -6.32 42.83
CA ASN A 743 6.92 -7.02 44.13
C ASN A 743 8.06 -6.52 45.04
N SER A 744 8.58 -5.31 44.81
CA SER A 744 9.69 -4.72 45.57
C SER A 744 10.98 -5.57 45.57
N ARG A 745 11.29 -6.25 44.46
CA ARG A 745 12.55 -6.98 44.28
C ARG A 745 13.44 -6.31 43.26
N LEU A 746 14.75 -6.36 43.52
CA LEU A 746 15.79 -5.93 42.58
C LEU A 746 16.01 -7.03 41.53
N ALA A 747 16.08 -6.66 40.26
CA ALA A 747 16.38 -7.58 39.17
C ALA A 747 17.33 -6.94 38.14
N LEU A 748 18.10 -7.78 37.45
CA LEU A 748 19.08 -7.36 36.44
C LEU A 748 18.87 -8.17 35.16
N TYR A 749 18.69 -7.46 34.06
CA TYR A 749 18.78 -8.04 32.71
C TYR A 749 20.24 -8.17 32.31
N VAL A 750 20.61 -9.33 31.77
CA VAL A 750 21.97 -9.63 31.31
C VAL A 750 21.95 -10.30 29.94
N THR A 751 23.05 -10.23 29.21
CA THR A 751 23.21 -10.97 27.95
C THR A 751 23.19 -12.48 28.19
N PRO A 752 22.61 -13.28 27.28
CA PRO A 752 22.75 -14.72 27.34
C PRO A 752 24.20 -15.14 27.10
N THR A 753 24.60 -16.28 27.65
CA THR A 753 25.87 -16.95 27.30
C THR A 753 25.75 -17.68 25.96
N ASP A 754 26.87 -18.10 25.36
CA ASP A 754 26.86 -18.82 24.07
C ASP A 754 26.05 -20.12 24.11
N GLU A 755 25.99 -20.80 25.26
CA GLU A 755 25.19 -22.02 25.46
C GLU A 755 23.69 -21.74 25.63
N GLU A 756 23.32 -20.53 26.10
CA GLU A 756 21.93 -20.11 26.27
C GLU A 756 21.33 -19.55 24.96
N ARG A 757 22.16 -19.35 23.93
CA ARG A 757 21.75 -18.82 22.63
C ARG A 757 21.18 -19.91 21.74
N ASP A 758 20.20 -19.50 20.94
CA ASP A 758 19.62 -20.32 19.87
C ASP A 758 19.33 -19.40 18.69
N ASP A 759 20.24 -19.42 17.73
CA ASP A 759 20.22 -18.62 16.51
C ASP A 759 19.57 -19.36 15.33
N ARG A 760 18.99 -20.55 15.54
CA ARG A 760 18.25 -21.28 14.51
C ARG A 760 17.00 -20.51 14.11
N LEU A 761 16.71 -20.43 12.79
CA LEU A 761 15.55 -19.80 12.13
C LEU A 761 15.43 -18.27 12.30
N GLU A 762 15.70 -17.74 13.48
CA GLU A 762 15.86 -16.31 13.75
C GLU A 762 17.05 -16.11 14.69
N THR A 763 17.75 -14.99 14.52
CA THR A 763 18.79 -14.54 15.46
C THR A 763 18.23 -14.50 16.87
N HIS A 764 19.03 -14.86 17.87
CA HIS A 764 18.62 -14.92 19.26
C HIS A 764 18.22 -13.53 19.77
N LYS A 765 17.05 -13.45 20.42
CA LYS A 765 16.42 -12.18 20.85
C LYS A 765 16.14 -12.11 22.35
N TRP A 766 16.33 -13.21 23.09
CA TRP A 766 16.01 -13.29 24.51
C TRP A 766 17.22 -12.89 25.36
N VAL A 767 16.96 -12.18 26.45
CA VAL A 767 17.94 -11.84 27.49
C VAL A 767 17.64 -12.62 28.76
N ILE A 768 18.61 -12.74 29.65
CA ILE A 768 18.41 -13.43 30.93
C ILE A 768 18.02 -12.43 32.02
N LEU A 769 16.91 -12.68 32.71
CA LEU A 769 16.48 -11.89 33.86
C LEU A 769 16.90 -12.57 35.17
N LEU A 770 17.84 -11.95 35.89
CA LEU A 770 18.28 -12.36 37.21
C LEU A 770 17.47 -11.62 38.29
N THR A 771 16.72 -12.35 39.11
CA THR A 771 15.97 -11.76 40.24
C THR A 771 16.70 -12.01 41.55
N PHE A 772 16.81 -10.97 42.39
CA PHE A 772 17.57 -11.04 43.64
C PHE A 772 16.71 -10.94 44.90
N LYS A 773 17.21 -11.55 45.97
CA LYS A 773 16.77 -11.35 47.35
C LYS A 773 17.86 -10.61 48.13
N LEU A 774 17.46 -9.56 48.83
CA LEU A 774 18.33 -8.82 49.75
C LEU A 774 18.44 -9.58 51.06
N SER A 775 19.67 -9.88 51.49
CA SER A 775 19.95 -10.52 52.78
C SER A 775 20.88 -9.65 53.62
N LEU A 776 20.96 -9.92 54.92
CA LEU A 776 21.91 -9.26 55.84
C LEU A 776 23.39 -9.45 55.42
N LYS A 777 23.69 -10.45 54.58
CA LYS A 777 25.03 -10.76 54.06
C LYS A 777 25.29 -10.22 52.65
N GLY A 778 24.34 -9.49 52.06
CA GLY A 778 24.42 -8.98 50.69
C GLY A 778 23.36 -9.55 49.74
N LEU A 779 23.61 -9.43 48.44
CA LEU A 779 22.70 -9.80 47.36
C LEU A 779 22.77 -11.32 47.08
N LYS A 780 21.62 -12.01 47.02
CA LYS A 780 21.54 -13.44 46.65
C LYS A 780 20.63 -13.64 45.44
N LEU A 781 21.05 -14.46 44.48
CA LEU A 781 20.23 -14.87 43.33
C LEU A 781 19.06 -15.75 43.79
N ASP A 782 17.85 -15.43 43.32
CA ASP A 782 16.62 -16.17 43.61
C ASP A 782 16.16 -17.00 42.40
N SER A 783 16.15 -16.38 41.21
CA SER A 783 15.74 -17.04 39.97
C SER A 783 16.45 -16.44 38.75
N SER A 784 16.54 -17.25 37.69
CA SER A 784 17.04 -16.89 36.36
C SER A 784 16.05 -17.41 35.31
N ARG A 785 15.68 -16.59 34.32
CA ARG A 785 14.80 -17.01 33.21
C ARG A 785 15.03 -16.16 31.95
N PRO A 786 14.82 -16.73 30.75
CA PRO A 786 14.87 -15.98 29.49
C PRO A 786 13.63 -15.10 29.32
N VAL A 787 13.82 -13.84 28.92
CA VAL A 787 12.76 -12.83 28.73
C VAL A 787 13.15 -11.89 27.58
N LEU A 788 12.19 -11.35 26.83
CA LEU A 788 12.46 -10.30 25.86
C LEU A 788 12.69 -8.94 26.55
N LEU A 789 13.74 -8.21 26.17
CA LEU A 789 13.98 -6.87 26.72
C LEU A 789 13.04 -5.86 26.06
N SER A 790 12.04 -5.42 26.81
CA SER A 790 11.08 -4.41 26.36
C SER A 790 11.73 -3.05 26.13
N LYS A 791 11.18 -2.29 25.15
CA LYS A 791 11.61 -0.91 24.89
C LYS A 791 11.39 -0.05 26.14
N ASN A 792 10.17 -0.07 26.68
CA ASN A 792 9.86 0.51 27.98
C ASN A 792 9.39 -0.65 28.86
N SER A 793 10.05 -0.90 30.00
CA SER A 793 9.64 -1.98 30.89
C SER A 793 8.36 -1.58 31.61
N VAL A 794 7.28 -2.15 31.12
CA VAL A 794 5.91 -1.92 31.55
C VAL A 794 5.72 -2.21 33.04
N CYS A 795 6.32 -3.27 33.59
CA CYS A 795 6.11 -3.69 34.98
C CYS A 795 7.23 -3.30 35.96
N GLU A 796 8.23 -2.52 35.54
CA GLU A 796 9.47 -2.37 36.31
C GLU A 796 10.01 -0.94 36.25
N THR A 797 10.52 -0.44 37.37
CA THR A 797 11.22 0.85 37.40
C THR A 797 12.69 0.65 37.10
N THR A 798 13.14 1.24 36.00
CA THR A 798 14.55 1.22 35.62
C THR A 798 15.34 2.14 36.54
N LEU A 799 16.33 1.58 37.25
CA LEU A 799 17.26 2.31 38.09
C LEU A 799 18.50 2.74 37.30
N TYR A 800 18.99 1.85 36.44
CA TYR A 800 20.17 2.09 35.63
C TYR A 800 20.09 1.26 34.34
N GLN A 801 20.55 1.81 33.23
CA GLN A 801 20.62 1.12 31.95
C GLN A 801 22.00 1.32 31.33
N TRP A 802 22.59 0.23 30.85
CA TRP A 802 23.86 0.23 30.15
C TRP A 802 23.67 0.45 28.63
N PRO A 803 24.66 1.02 27.91
CA PRO A 803 24.58 1.25 26.46
C PRO A 803 24.23 -0.01 25.64
N GLU A 804 24.79 -1.15 26.04
CA GLU A 804 24.64 -2.48 25.43
C GLU A 804 23.17 -2.94 25.39
N ALA A 805 22.32 -2.42 26.27
CA ALA A 805 20.88 -2.69 26.24
C ALA A 805 20.21 -2.27 24.94
N SER A 806 20.79 -1.31 24.21
CA SER A 806 20.22 -0.77 22.97
C SER A 806 20.11 -1.82 21.86
N GLU A 807 21.01 -2.80 21.83
CA GLU A 807 21.00 -3.89 20.84
C GLU A 807 19.85 -4.87 21.08
N TRP A 808 19.42 -5.03 22.33
CA TRP A 808 18.39 -5.99 22.75
C TRP A 808 17.00 -5.36 22.88
N LYS A 809 16.93 -4.03 22.89
CA LYS A 809 15.74 -3.27 23.26
C LYS A 809 14.65 -3.36 22.18
N GLY A 810 13.51 -3.95 22.51
CA GLY A 810 12.32 -3.96 21.67
C GLY A 810 12.34 -5.00 20.54
N LEU A 811 13.24 -5.98 20.60
CA LEU A 811 13.25 -7.10 19.69
C LEU A 811 11.95 -7.93 19.84
N LYS A 812 11.42 -8.40 18.71
CA LYS A 812 10.21 -9.23 18.65
C LYS A 812 10.55 -10.59 18.04
N SER A 813 10.12 -11.65 18.72
CA SER A 813 10.18 -13.02 18.21
C SER A 813 8.82 -13.41 17.59
N ALA A 814 8.85 -14.35 16.64
CA ALA A 814 7.63 -15.02 16.18
C ALA A 814 7.05 -15.96 17.26
N PHE A 815 7.91 -16.49 18.13
CA PHE A 815 7.52 -17.37 19.24
C PHE A 815 7.10 -16.55 20.46
N GLY A 816 6.12 -17.05 21.22
CA GLY A 816 5.63 -16.43 22.43
C GLY A 816 6.60 -16.56 23.62
N SER A 817 7.42 -17.61 23.66
CA SER A 817 8.51 -17.75 24.63
C SER A 817 9.70 -18.54 24.08
N PHE A 818 10.85 -18.46 24.78
CA PHE A 818 12.03 -19.25 24.43
C PHE A 818 11.78 -20.75 24.58
N GLU A 819 11.02 -21.16 25.60
CA GLU A 819 10.63 -22.56 25.80
C GLU A 819 9.69 -23.07 24.72
N GLU A 820 8.81 -22.22 24.18
CA GLU A 820 7.99 -22.57 23.02
C GLU A 820 8.85 -22.82 21.78
N LYS A 821 9.85 -21.95 21.54
CA LYS A 821 10.84 -22.15 20.48
C LYS A 821 11.53 -23.51 20.65
N GLN A 822 12.10 -23.81 21.83
CA GLN A 822 12.80 -25.08 22.07
C GLN A 822 11.91 -26.30 21.83
N ARG A 823 10.68 -26.30 22.37
CA ARG A 823 9.75 -27.42 22.16
C ARG A 823 9.39 -27.62 20.69
N ALA A 824 9.29 -26.55 19.90
CA ALA A 824 9.02 -26.65 18.48
C ALA A 824 10.19 -27.30 17.73
N PHE A 825 11.44 -26.97 18.07
CA PHE A 825 12.62 -27.63 17.51
C PHE A 825 12.73 -29.09 17.96
N GLU A 826 12.49 -29.40 19.23
CA GLU A 826 12.47 -30.78 19.72
C GLU A 826 11.40 -31.63 19.00
N PHE A 827 10.24 -31.04 18.68
CA PHE A 827 9.15 -31.74 18.01
C PHE A 827 9.44 -32.05 16.54
N ILE A 828 10.11 -31.16 15.78
CA ILE A 828 10.45 -31.47 14.38
C ILE A 828 11.48 -32.60 14.24
N GLU A 829 12.33 -32.78 15.26
CA GLU A 829 13.31 -33.86 15.27
C GLU A 829 12.63 -35.25 15.40
N THR A 830 11.40 -35.35 15.91
CA THR A 830 10.70 -36.65 15.97
C THR A 830 10.27 -37.16 14.59
N GLY A 831 10.19 -36.28 13.59
CA GLY A 831 9.68 -36.62 12.26
C GLY A 831 10.49 -37.67 11.51
N LYS A 832 11.78 -37.81 11.80
CA LYS A 832 12.65 -38.82 11.17
C LYS A 832 12.15 -40.24 11.40
N GLU A 833 11.76 -40.56 12.63
CA GLU A 833 11.24 -41.89 12.99
C GLU A 833 9.87 -42.12 12.33
N ASP A 834 9.02 -41.09 12.29
CA ASP A 834 7.70 -41.20 11.67
C ASP A 834 7.76 -41.35 10.14
N LEU A 835 8.75 -40.74 9.46
CA LEU A 835 8.96 -40.92 8.02
C LEU A 835 9.29 -42.37 7.66
N GLN A 836 10.04 -43.10 8.52
CA GLN A 836 10.39 -44.50 8.28
C GLN A 836 9.15 -45.40 8.25
N LYS A 837 8.10 -45.04 9.01
CA LYS A 837 6.82 -45.75 9.04
C LYS A 837 5.98 -45.57 7.76
N LEU A 838 6.39 -44.70 6.84
CA LEU A 838 5.79 -44.57 5.50
C LEU A 838 6.52 -45.38 4.42
N SER A 839 7.66 -46.00 4.77
CA SER A 839 8.54 -46.66 3.81
C SER A 839 8.16 -48.11 3.58
N PRO A 840 7.68 -48.51 2.37
CA PRO A 840 7.38 -49.91 2.07
C PRO A 840 8.64 -50.78 2.06
N ALA A 841 9.84 -50.19 1.98
CA ALA A 841 11.11 -50.90 2.07
C ALA A 841 11.39 -51.46 3.49
N ASN A 842 10.67 -50.97 4.50
CA ASN A 842 10.73 -51.47 5.87
C ASN A 842 9.34 -51.99 6.31
N PRO A 843 9.01 -53.27 6.04
CA PRO A 843 7.66 -53.80 6.27
C PRO A 843 7.17 -53.70 7.72
N VAL A 844 8.06 -53.76 8.70
CA VAL A 844 7.71 -53.70 10.13
C VAL A 844 7.25 -52.30 10.52
N GLU A 845 8.05 -51.28 10.18
CA GLU A 845 7.69 -49.87 10.43
C GLU A 845 6.48 -49.44 9.61
N PHE A 846 6.37 -49.92 8.37
CA PHE A 846 5.20 -49.67 7.52
C PHE A 846 3.92 -50.23 8.11
N GLU A 847 3.96 -51.46 8.62
CA GLU A 847 2.81 -52.03 9.34
C GLU A 847 2.46 -51.20 10.58
N ALA A 848 3.45 -50.75 11.36
CA ALA A 848 3.21 -49.87 12.50
C ALA A 848 2.49 -48.57 12.10
N GLY A 849 2.91 -47.92 11.01
CA GLY A 849 2.22 -46.75 10.45
C GLY A 849 0.76 -47.03 10.05
N VAL A 850 0.49 -48.19 9.46
CA VAL A 850 -0.88 -48.64 9.15
C VAL A 850 -1.72 -48.83 10.42
N ARG A 851 -1.15 -49.40 11.49
CA ARG A 851 -1.83 -49.55 12.77
C ARG A 851 -2.14 -48.20 13.42
N GLU A 852 -1.22 -47.24 13.38
CA GLU A 852 -1.45 -45.87 13.84
C GLU A 852 -2.60 -45.21 13.08
N TRP A 853 -2.65 -45.37 11.76
CA TRP A 853 -3.77 -44.86 10.95
C TRP A 853 -5.10 -45.49 11.36
N MET A 854 -5.16 -46.81 11.56
CA MET A 854 -6.37 -47.50 12.02
C MET A 854 -6.83 -46.99 13.38
N MET A 855 -5.90 -46.80 14.33
CA MET A 855 -6.22 -46.23 15.65
C MET A 855 -6.78 -44.82 15.53
N ALA A 856 -6.15 -43.95 14.73
CA ALA A 856 -6.64 -42.59 14.50
C ALA A 856 -8.02 -42.58 13.82
N TYR A 857 -8.26 -43.51 12.89
CA TYR A 857 -9.54 -43.65 12.19
C TYR A 857 -10.67 -44.07 13.14
N CYS A 858 -10.40 -45.02 14.04
CA CYS A 858 -11.30 -45.43 15.12
C CYS A 858 -11.56 -44.27 16.09
N GLU A 859 -10.51 -43.60 16.59
CA GLU A 859 -10.61 -42.45 17.50
C GLU A 859 -11.50 -41.35 16.91
N MET A 860 -11.28 -41.01 15.63
CA MET A 860 -12.01 -39.96 14.93
C MET A 860 -13.50 -40.27 14.73
N ASN A 861 -13.84 -41.53 14.42
CA ASN A 861 -15.19 -41.89 13.99
C ASN A 861 -16.05 -42.52 15.09
N ASP A 862 -15.46 -43.19 16.08
CA ASP A 862 -16.21 -43.91 17.11
C ASP A 862 -16.29 -43.13 18.42
N TYR A 863 -15.23 -42.38 18.75
CA TYR A 863 -15.13 -41.69 20.03
C TYR A 863 -15.39 -40.17 19.94
N ARG A 864 -15.28 -39.59 18.74
CA ARG A 864 -15.49 -38.15 18.51
C ARG A 864 -16.79 -37.86 17.76
N LYS A 865 -17.37 -36.68 18.00
CA LYS A 865 -18.59 -36.24 17.33
C LYS A 865 -18.30 -35.88 15.86
N THR A 866 -18.60 -36.80 14.95
CA THR A 866 -18.42 -36.60 13.51
C THR A 866 -19.58 -35.89 12.82
N GLY A 867 -20.78 -35.91 13.40
CA GLY A 867 -21.98 -35.31 12.79
C GLY A 867 -22.67 -36.21 11.76
N GLY A 868 -22.43 -37.52 11.80
CA GLY A 868 -23.09 -38.50 10.94
C GLY A 868 -22.38 -38.76 9.60
N GLN A 869 -21.19 -38.18 9.40
CA GLN A 869 -20.34 -38.42 8.22
C GLN A 869 -19.03 -39.05 8.65
N VAL A 870 -18.61 -40.11 7.95
CA VAL A 870 -17.29 -40.73 8.17
C VAL A 870 -16.19 -39.74 7.80
N GLN A 871 -15.30 -39.47 8.73
CA GLN A 871 -14.16 -38.55 8.59
C GLN A 871 -12.86 -39.33 8.43
N GLN A 872 -11.82 -38.68 7.89
CA GLN A 872 -10.52 -39.28 7.63
C GLN A 872 -9.42 -38.58 8.45
N PRO A 873 -8.57 -39.33 9.17
CA PRO A 873 -7.41 -38.78 9.85
C PRO A 873 -6.46 -38.11 8.86
N THR A 874 -5.87 -36.99 9.28
CA THR A 874 -4.91 -36.25 8.47
C THR A 874 -3.49 -36.63 8.89
N LEU A 875 -2.63 -36.98 7.93
CA LEU A 875 -1.22 -37.30 8.16
C LEU A 875 -0.44 -36.01 8.46
N MET A 876 0.34 -36.02 9.54
CA MET A 876 1.09 -34.86 10.03
C MET A 876 2.47 -35.27 10.57
N ILE A 877 3.42 -35.53 9.67
CA ILE A 877 4.81 -35.83 10.06
C ILE A 877 5.63 -34.54 10.03
N PRO A 878 6.11 -34.01 11.18
CA PRO A 878 6.79 -32.73 11.22
C PRO A 878 8.17 -32.85 10.58
N VAL A 879 8.53 -31.93 9.69
CA VAL A 879 9.86 -31.91 9.04
C VAL A 879 10.56 -30.56 9.19
N GLY A 880 9.85 -29.51 9.61
CA GLY A 880 10.45 -28.21 9.76
C GLY A 880 9.54 -27.16 10.38
N ILE A 881 10.04 -25.94 10.47
CA ILE A 881 9.36 -24.75 10.96
C ILE A 881 9.47 -23.66 9.91
N TYR A 882 8.38 -22.94 9.68
CA TYR A 882 8.31 -21.85 8.73
C TYR A 882 7.71 -20.61 9.39
N ILE A 883 8.30 -19.44 9.13
CA ILE A 883 7.83 -18.14 9.59
C ILE A 883 7.45 -17.30 8.39
N ASP A 884 6.24 -16.73 8.38
CA ASP A 884 5.86 -15.65 7.47
C ASP A 884 5.28 -14.48 8.27
N ARG A 885 5.85 -13.29 8.06
CA ARG A 885 5.39 -12.03 8.69
C ARG A 885 5.24 -12.11 10.22
N GLY A 886 6.10 -12.90 10.87
CA GLY A 886 6.13 -13.08 12.33
C GLY A 886 5.14 -14.11 12.87
N VAL A 887 4.44 -14.86 12.02
CA VAL A 887 3.64 -16.02 12.41
C VAL A 887 4.41 -17.27 12.03
N TRP A 888 4.63 -18.16 13.01
CA TRP A 888 5.34 -19.43 12.79
C TRP A 888 4.36 -20.60 12.66
N GLN A 889 4.68 -21.60 11.86
CA GLN A 889 3.92 -22.85 11.67
C GLN A 889 4.89 -24.02 11.49
N TYR A 890 4.47 -25.24 11.81
CA TYR A 890 5.20 -26.45 11.43
C TYR A 890 4.97 -26.76 9.95
N VAL A 891 6.02 -27.24 9.29
CA VAL A 891 5.96 -27.85 7.96
C VAL A 891 5.79 -29.35 8.16
N TYR A 892 4.71 -29.89 7.62
CA TYR A 892 4.38 -31.31 7.69
C TYR A 892 4.50 -31.98 6.33
N VAL A 893 5.03 -33.20 6.32
CA VAL A 893 4.74 -34.17 5.26
C VAL A 893 3.34 -34.72 5.51
N THR A 894 2.48 -34.56 4.52
CA THR A 894 1.07 -34.94 4.56
C THR A 894 0.68 -35.63 3.24
N THR A 895 -0.61 -35.90 3.04
CA THR A 895 -1.14 -36.46 1.79
C THR A 895 -2.06 -35.49 1.08
N GLY A 896 -2.02 -35.45 -0.26
CA GLY A 896 -2.89 -34.56 -1.05
C GLY A 896 -4.38 -34.86 -0.91
N ASN A 897 -4.74 -36.14 -0.71
CA ASN A 897 -6.09 -36.63 -0.42
C ASN A 897 -6.11 -37.49 0.87
N GLU A 898 -6.94 -38.53 0.94
CA GLU A 898 -7.10 -39.43 2.10
C GLU A 898 -5.86 -40.33 2.34
N ALA A 899 -5.22 -40.23 3.51
CA ALA A 899 -3.98 -40.96 3.84
C ALA A 899 -4.05 -42.47 3.62
N VAL A 900 -5.24 -43.07 3.80
CA VAL A 900 -5.54 -44.48 3.51
C VAL A 900 -5.15 -44.91 2.10
N GLY A 901 -5.28 -44.03 1.10
CA GLY A 901 -4.94 -44.32 -0.28
C GLY A 901 -3.43 -44.57 -0.45
N TYR A 902 -2.59 -43.83 0.28
CA TYR A 902 -1.14 -44.03 0.24
C TYR A 902 -0.76 -45.39 0.83
N PHE A 903 -1.31 -45.73 2.01
CA PHE A 903 -1.05 -47.02 2.64
C PHE A 903 -1.59 -48.19 1.83
N TYR A 904 -2.78 -48.06 1.24
CA TYR A 904 -3.39 -49.13 0.45
C TYR A 904 -2.57 -49.50 -0.80
N HIS A 905 -1.97 -48.52 -1.48
CA HIS A 905 -1.18 -48.81 -2.69
C HIS A 905 0.18 -49.44 -2.36
N ASN A 906 0.78 -49.07 -1.24
CA ASN A 906 2.12 -49.51 -0.82
C ASN A 906 2.13 -50.72 0.15
N ALA A 907 0.96 -51.14 0.66
CA ALA A 907 0.83 -52.28 1.56
C ALA A 907 1.04 -53.64 0.86
N SER A 908 1.35 -54.68 1.64
CA SER A 908 1.32 -56.08 1.19
C SER A 908 -0.13 -56.60 1.03
N ASP A 909 -0.34 -57.66 0.26
CA ASP A 909 -1.70 -58.18 -0.03
C ASP A 909 -2.51 -58.57 1.23
N SER A 910 -1.84 -59.02 2.29
CA SER A 910 -2.48 -59.31 3.58
C SER A 910 -2.95 -58.02 4.26
N LEU A 911 -2.07 -57.02 4.35
CA LEU A 911 -2.33 -55.75 5.02
C LEU A 911 -3.34 -54.89 4.23
N LYS A 912 -3.34 -54.97 2.89
CA LYS A 912 -4.36 -54.33 2.03
C LYS A 912 -5.77 -54.81 2.37
N LYS A 913 -5.96 -56.13 2.57
CA LYS A 913 -7.27 -56.70 2.91
C LYS A 913 -7.76 -56.21 4.27
N GLU A 914 -6.86 -56.14 5.24
CA GLU A 914 -7.17 -55.68 6.59
C GLU A 914 -7.50 -54.17 6.62
N LEU A 915 -6.64 -53.34 6.02
CA LEU A 915 -6.85 -51.90 5.88
C LEU A 915 -8.17 -51.59 5.17
N PHE A 916 -8.46 -52.34 4.09
CA PHE A 916 -9.69 -52.21 3.35
C PHE A 916 -10.93 -52.53 4.20
N HIS A 917 -10.89 -53.63 4.96
CA HIS A 917 -11.99 -54.02 5.84
C HIS A 917 -12.28 -52.92 6.86
N GLU A 918 -11.23 -52.39 7.49
CA GLU A 918 -11.36 -51.34 8.50
C GLU A 918 -11.88 -50.02 7.92
N TYR A 919 -11.34 -49.56 6.78
CA TYR A 919 -11.77 -48.33 6.13
C TYR A 919 -13.26 -48.36 5.74
N VAL A 920 -13.70 -49.44 5.11
CA VAL A 920 -15.06 -49.54 4.55
C VAL A 920 -16.12 -49.85 5.62
N SER A 921 -15.72 -50.35 6.80
CA SER A 921 -16.62 -50.78 7.89
C SER A 921 -17.67 -49.73 8.27
N ARG A 922 -17.30 -48.44 8.28
CA ARG A 922 -18.12 -47.30 8.74
C ARG A 922 -18.95 -46.64 7.64
N PHE A 923 -18.76 -47.01 6.37
CA PHE A 923 -19.51 -46.45 5.25
C PHE A 923 -20.80 -47.23 4.95
N ALA A 924 -21.89 -46.51 4.66
CA ALA A 924 -23.15 -47.13 4.23
C ALA A 924 -23.09 -47.76 2.83
N GLN A 925 -22.34 -47.15 1.90
CA GLN A 925 -22.11 -47.66 0.54
C GLN A 925 -20.67 -48.15 0.39
N LYS A 926 -20.48 -49.45 0.56
CA LYS A 926 -19.16 -50.09 0.63
C LYS A 926 -18.47 -50.22 -0.73
N GLU A 927 -19.23 -50.53 -1.78
CA GLU A 927 -18.69 -50.83 -3.12
C GLU A 927 -18.12 -49.59 -3.83
N GLY A 928 -18.82 -48.46 -3.80
CA GLY A 928 -18.33 -47.21 -4.43
C GLY A 928 -17.09 -46.63 -3.74
N LYS A 929 -16.85 -46.97 -2.46
CA LYS A 929 -15.63 -46.57 -1.73
C LYS A 929 -14.44 -47.46 -2.05
N ARG A 930 -14.68 -48.73 -2.38
CA ARG A 930 -13.66 -49.64 -2.89
C ARG A 930 -13.08 -49.16 -4.20
N GLU A 931 -13.95 -48.86 -5.17
CA GLU A 931 -13.52 -48.35 -6.47
C GLU A 931 -12.74 -47.03 -6.34
N ARG A 932 -13.09 -46.19 -5.36
CA ARG A 932 -12.39 -44.93 -5.08
C ARG A 932 -10.97 -45.15 -4.55
N ILE A 933 -10.78 -46.02 -3.55
CA ILE A 933 -9.44 -46.34 -3.04
C ILE A 933 -8.58 -47.04 -4.09
N GLU A 934 -9.16 -47.95 -4.88
CA GLU A 934 -8.43 -48.68 -5.92
C GLU A 934 -8.01 -47.78 -7.10
N LYS A 935 -8.78 -46.71 -7.40
CA LYS A 935 -8.48 -45.77 -8.50
C LYS A 935 -7.69 -44.53 -8.06
N GLN A 936 -7.86 -44.05 -6.82
CA GLN A 936 -7.19 -42.85 -6.32
C GLN A 936 -5.90 -43.21 -5.58
N GLY A 937 -4.82 -43.40 -6.35
CA GLY A 937 -3.47 -43.35 -5.78
C GLY A 937 -3.23 -41.99 -5.13
N ASN A 938 -2.81 -41.99 -3.87
CA ASN A 938 -2.59 -40.75 -3.12
C ASN A 938 -1.10 -40.45 -3.00
N ARG A 939 -0.72 -39.20 -3.27
CA ARG A 939 0.67 -38.73 -3.24
C ARG A 939 0.95 -37.99 -1.95
N LEU A 940 2.19 -38.08 -1.47
CA LEU A 940 2.69 -37.22 -0.41
C LEU A 940 2.73 -35.77 -0.88
N ALA A 941 2.53 -34.86 0.05
CA ALA A 941 2.49 -33.41 -0.14
C ALA A 941 3.11 -32.72 1.08
N LEU A 942 3.35 -31.42 0.96
CA LEU A 942 3.76 -30.58 2.07
C LEU A 942 2.60 -29.67 2.45
N GLY A 943 2.36 -29.51 3.75
CA GLY A 943 1.37 -28.58 4.28
C GLY A 943 1.81 -28.00 5.60
N MET A 944 1.10 -26.98 6.09
CA MET A 944 1.51 -26.20 7.25
C MET A 944 0.40 -26.11 8.28
N SER A 945 0.77 -26.18 9.56
CA SER A 945 -0.17 -25.98 10.67
C SER A 945 0.58 -25.66 11.96
N GLN A 946 -0.07 -24.96 12.90
CA GLN A 946 0.44 -24.81 14.27
C GLN A 946 0.00 -25.96 15.20
N LYS A 947 -0.97 -26.78 14.76
CA LYS A 947 -1.47 -27.90 15.57
C LYS A 947 -0.55 -29.10 15.46
N THR A 948 -0.32 -29.79 16.55
CA THR A 948 0.36 -31.09 16.59
C THR A 948 -0.62 -32.24 16.36
N PRO A 949 -0.18 -33.41 15.86
CA PRO A 949 -0.99 -34.62 15.83
C PRO A 949 -1.39 -35.04 17.25
N ASP A 950 -2.52 -35.75 17.36
CA ASP A 950 -3.06 -36.23 18.63
C ASP A 950 -3.12 -37.76 18.75
N VAL A 951 -2.91 -38.49 17.64
CA VAL A 951 -2.79 -39.95 17.62
C VAL A 951 -1.62 -40.36 16.72
N GLY A 952 -0.47 -40.64 17.32
CA GLY A 952 0.74 -40.98 16.57
C GLY A 952 1.12 -39.88 15.57
N MET A 953 1.37 -40.24 14.32
CA MET A 953 1.62 -39.29 13.22
C MET A 953 0.34 -38.67 12.60
N PHE A 954 -0.84 -38.90 13.19
CA PHE A 954 -2.14 -38.47 12.64
C PHE A 954 -2.88 -37.50 13.56
N SER A 955 -3.71 -36.66 12.94
CA SER A 955 -4.74 -35.91 13.64
C SER A 955 -6.14 -36.48 13.41
N ALA A 956 -6.83 -36.77 14.51
CA ALA A 956 -8.25 -37.13 14.57
C ALA A 956 -9.16 -35.90 14.84
N ASP A 957 -8.64 -34.67 14.74
CA ASP A 957 -9.46 -33.45 14.87
C ASP A 957 -10.11 -33.07 13.53
N ARG A 958 -11.43 -33.19 13.45
CA ARG A 958 -12.19 -32.78 12.24
C ARG A 958 -12.11 -31.28 11.92
N LYS A 959 -11.65 -30.45 12.86
CA LYS A 959 -11.45 -29.00 12.69
C LYS A 959 -9.99 -28.64 12.41
N LEU A 960 -9.15 -29.60 12.07
CA LEU A 960 -7.82 -29.31 11.58
C LEU A 960 -7.94 -28.55 10.24
N SER A 961 -7.21 -27.44 10.15
CA SER A 961 -6.96 -26.73 8.90
C SER A 961 -5.47 -26.85 8.63
N MET A 962 -5.11 -27.19 7.40
CA MET A 962 -3.73 -27.15 6.92
C MET A 962 -3.63 -26.09 5.84
N ASP A 963 -2.67 -25.20 5.99
CA ASP A 963 -2.35 -24.21 4.99
C ASP A 963 -1.43 -24.86 3.94
N ASN A 964 -1.51 -24.39 2.69
CA ASN A 964 -0.60 -24.84 1.65
C ASN A 964 0.76 -24.18 1.85
N VAL A 965 1.83 -24.93 1.60
CA VAL A 965 3.18 -24.35 1.60
C VAL A 965 3.34 -23.40 0.41
N GLU A 966 3.93 -22.25 0.64
CA GLU A 966 4.29 -21.32 -0.42
C GLU A 966 5.56 -21.77 -1.14
N TYR A 967 5.42 -22.03 -2.44
CA TYR A 967 6.52 -22.43 -3.35
C TYR A 967 6.80 -21.37 -4.43
N GLY A 968 6.24 -20.17 -4.28
CA GLY A 968 6.57 -18.99 -5.07
C GLY A 968 5.88 -18.91 -6.44
N SER A 969 6.59 -18.32 -7.40
CA SER A 969 6.09 -18.06 -8.77
C SER A 969 5.87 -19.31 -9.65
N ILE A 970 6.02 -20.52 -9.09
CA ILE A 970 5.72 -21.78 -9.79
C ILE A 970 4.23 -22.09 -9.70
N SER A 971 3.65 -22.49 -10.83
CA SER A 971 2.25 -22.88 -10.92
C SER A 971 2.03 -24.22 -10.24
N PHE A 972 0.82 -24.43 -9.71
CA PHE A 972 0.46 -25.72 -9.12
C PHE A 972 0.67 -26.88 -10.11
N SER A 973 0.39 -26.68 -11.41
CA SER A 973 0.61 -27.71 -12.43
C SER A 973 2.07 -28.12 -12.53
N ALA A 974 3.00 -27.16 -12.53
CA ALA A 974 4.44 -27.43 -12.54
C ALA A 974 4.91 -28.09 -11.23
N TYR A 975 4.49 -27.55 -10.08
CA TYR A 975 4.84 -28.10 -8.76
C TYR A 975 4.34 -29.54 -8.57
N SER A 976 3.15 -29.86 -9.11
CA SER A 976 2.54 -31.19 -9.02
C SER A 976 3.25 -32.28 -9.83
N GLN A 977 4.11 -31.91 -10.79
CA GLN A 977 4.91 -32.86 -11.58
C GLN A 977 6.07 -33.44 -10.78
N LEU A 978 6.56 -32.71 -9.77
CA LEU A 978 7.61 -33.19 -8.87
C LEU A 978 7.03 -34.24 -7.93
N ARG A 979 7.66 -35.42 -7.83
CA ARG A 979 7.21 -36.51 -6.95
C ARG A 979 8.05 -36.60 -5.67
N MET A 980 9.36 -36.38 -5.79
CA MET A 980 10.29 -36.32 -4.67
C MET A 980 9.97 -35.12 -3.77
N LEU A 981 9.91 -35.36 -2.47
CA LEU A 981 9.66 -34.31 -1.49
C LEU A 981 10.82 -33.33 -1.40
N GLU A 982 12.05 -33.79 -1.58
CA GLU A 982 13.27 -32.97 -1.57
C GLU A 982 13.24 -31.94 -2.72
N ASN A 983 12.82 -32.35 -3.92
CA ASN A 983 12.66 -31.46 -5.07
C ASN A 983 11.57 -30.40 -4.84
N ARG A 984 10.49 -30.77 -4.17
CA ARG A 984 9.42 -29.83 -3.78
C ARG A 984 9.91 -28.86 -2.71
N LEU A 985 10.62 -29.38 -1.71
CA LEU A 985 11.17 -28.62 -0.61
C LEU A 985 12.19 -27.60 -1.10
N PHE A 986 12.99 -27.92 -2.12
CA PHE A 986 13.91 -26.98 -2.77
C PHE A 986 13.21 -25.68 -3.19
N PHE A 987 12.05 -25.75 -3.83
CA PHE A 987 11.32 -24.54 -4.25
C PHE A 987 10.71 -23.77 -3.09
N VAL A 988 10.27 -24.49 -2.04
CA VAL A 988 9.78 -23.85 -0.81
C VAL A 988 10.91 -23.09 -0.12
N ILE A 989 12.08 -23.71 0.04
CA ILE A 989 13.26 -23.08 0.64
C ILE A 989 13.71 -21.89 -0.20
N SER A 990 13.85 -22.07 -1.51
CA SER A 990 14.24 -20.99 -2.42
C SER A 990 13.27 -19.80 -2.38
N GLU A 991 11.97 -20.03 -2.22
CA GLU A 991 11.00 -18.96 -2.09
C GLU A 991 11.06 -18.28 -0.71
N ALA A 992 11.26 -19.05 0.36
CA ALA A 992 11.46 -18.50 1.69
C ALA A 992 12.68 -17.57 1.71
N GLU A 993 13.81 -17.99 1.14
CA GLU A 993 15.05 -17.20 1.04
C GLU A 993 14.89 -15.92 0.20
N ARG A 994 13.96 -15.89 -0.77
CA ARG A 994 13.63 -14.68 -1.56
C ARG A 994 12.74 -13.71 -0.81
N GLY A 995 11.93 -14.20 0.13
CA GLY A 995 10.93 -13.41 0.82
C GLY A 995 11.52 -12.54 1.93
N LEU A 996 11.30 -11.22 1.86
CA LEU A 996 11.83 -10.25 2.84
C LEU A 996 11.42 -10.52 4.31
N HIS A 997 10.40 -11.36 4.53
CA HIS A 997 9.81 -11.66 5.85
C HIS A 997 9.55 -13.16 6.05
N ARG A 998 10.29 -14.03 5.35
CA ARG A 998 10.08 -15.47 5.34
C ARG A 998 11.35 -16.21 5.71
N ASN A 999 11.24 -17.11 6.70
CA ASN A 999 12.33 -17.99 7.07
C ASN A 999 11.80 -19.41 7.19
N ILE A 1000 12.61 -20.39 6.81
CA ILE A 1000 12.30 -21.81 6.96
C ILE A 1000 13.49 -22.51 7.60
N TYR A 1001 13.21 -23.51 8.43
CA TYR A 1001 14.18 -24.40 9.02
C TYR A 1001 13.69 -25.83 8.88
N ILE A 1002 14.57 -26.74 8.49
CA ILE A 1002 14.29 -28.17 8.36
C ILE A 1002 15.13 -28.90 9.40
N ALA A 1003 14.53 -29.90 10.05
CA ALA A 1003 15.17 -30.65 11.13
C ALA A 1003 16.56 -31.18 10.70
N ASP A 1004 17.55 -31.03 11.59
CA ASP A 1004 18.94 -31.33 11.24
C ASP A 1004 19.13 -32.84 11.02
N ASN A 1005 18.36 -33.66 11.75
CA ASN A 1005 18.42 -35.10 11.60
C ASN A 1005 17.84 -35.65 10.28
N LEU A 1006 17.23 -34.79 9.45
CA LEU A 1006 16.77 -35.07 8.09
C LEU A 1006 17.80 -34.72 7.02
N LYS A 1007 19.02 -34.37 7.44
CA LYS A 1007 20.18 -34.17 6.57
C LYS A 1007 21.25 -35.21 6.83
N ASP A 1008 22.11 -35.45 5.84
CA ASP A 1008 23.30 -36.28 5.99
C ASP A 1008 24.56 -35.45 6.33
N ASP A 1009 25.71 -36.13 6.41
CA ASP A 1009 27.00 -35.50 6.75
C ASP A 1009 27.47 -34.47 5.71
N ASN A 1010 26.88 -34.45 4.51
CA ASN A 1010 27.16 -33.48 3.45
C ASN A 1010 26.14 -32.33 3.41
N ASP A 1011 25.25 -32.24 4.41
CA ASP A 1011 24.12 -31.29 4.47
C ASP A 1011 23.06 -31.54 3.38
N GLU A 1012 23.03 -32.72 2.77
CA GLU A 1012 22.01 -33.12 1.80
C GLU A 1012 20.78 -33.71 2.50
N PHE A 1013 19.58 -33.37 2.03
CA PHE A 1013 18.34 -33.91 2.59
C PHE A 1013 18.21 -35.41 2.30
N ILE A 1014 17.68 -36.17 3.26
CA ILE A 1014 17.49 -37.62 3.17
C ILE A 1014 16.02 -38.07 3.32
N ILE A 1015 15.06 -37.15 3.12
CA ILE A 1015 13.63 -37.42 3.30
C ILE A 1015 13.15 -38.52 2.34
N ASP A 1016 13.47 -38.42 1.06
CA ASP A 1016 13.05 -39.40 0.06
C ASP A 1016 13.80 -40.74 0.24
N LYS A 1017 15.04 -40.69 0.73
CA LYS A 1017 15.81 -41.89 1.13
C LYS A 1017 15.14 -42.63 2.30
N LEU A 1018 14.62 -41.91 3.29
CA LEU A 1018 13.89 -42.49 4.43
C LEU A 1018 12.56 -43.13 4.01
N LEU A 1019 11.87 -42.55 3.02
CA LEU A 1019 10.63 -43.08 2.45
C LEU A 1019 10.82 -44.35 1.61
N GLY A 1020 12.07 -44.74 1.35
CA GLY A 1020 12.41 -45.88 0.51
C GLY A 1020 12.25 -45.56 -0.97
N SER A 1021 13.15 -46.07 -1.81
CA SER A 1021 13.25 -45.84 -3.26
C SER A 1021 12.04 -46.28 -4.10
N SER A 1022 10.87 -46.55 -3.52
CA SER A 1022 9.65 -46.93 -4.25
C SER A 1022 9.16 -45.83 -5.20
N HIS A 1023 9.52 -44.56 -4.98
CA HIS A 1023 9.28 -43.47 -5.95
C HIS A 1023 10.26 -43.44 -7.13
N GLN A 1024 11.41 -44.13 -7.02
CA GLN A 1024 12.41 -44.27 -8.08
C GLN A 1024 12.11 -45.43 -9.04
N GLN A 1025 11.10 -46.26 -8.76
CA GLN A 1025 10.78 -47.42 -9.61
C GLN A 1025 10.21 -46.95 -10.96
N GLU A 1026 10.98 -47.26 -12.01
CA GLU A 1026 10.68 -47.10 -13.45
C GLU A 1026 10.50 -45.65 -13.92
N GLN A 1027 11.53 -44.81 -13.76
CA GLN A 1027 11.65 -43.64 -14.63
C GLN A 1027 12.71 -43.92 -15.70
N GLU A 1028 12.26 -44.01 -16.95
CA GLU A 1028 13.16 -44.12 -18.11
C GLU A 1028 13.99 -42.83 -18.24
N ALA A 1029 15.23 -42.99 -18.69
CA ALA A 1029 16.07 -41.85 -19.04
C ALA A 1029 15.42 -41.05 -20.17
N VAL A 1030 15.54 -39.73 -20.10
CA VAL A 1030 14.90 -38.81 -21.05
C VAL A 1030 15.88 -37.82 -21.62
N ASP A 1031 15.58 -37.36 -22.83
CA ASP A 1031 16.19 -36.17 -23.40
C ASP A 1031 15.22 -35.00 -23.33
N VAL A 1032 15.75 -33.83 -22.99
CA VAL A 1032 15.07 -32.55 -23.09
C VAL A 1032 15.65 -31.79 -24.27
N PHE A 1033 14.79 -31.41 -25.20
CA PHE A 1033 15.12 -30.49 -26.28
C PHE A 1033 14.56 -29.11 -25.92
N GLU A 1034 15.45 -28.15 -25.62
CA GLU A 1034 15.07 -26.75 -25.52
C GLU A 1034 15.05 -26.15 -26.92
N VAL A 1035 13.89 -25.63 -27.32
CA VAL A 1035 13.68 -25.07 -28.65
C VAL A 1035 13.48 -23.57 -28.53
N LYS A 1036 14.34 -22.80 -29.22
CA LYS A 1036 14.24 -21.34 -29.32
C LYS A 1036 14.12 -20.94 -30.79
N LEU A 1037 13.06 -20.20 -31.11
CA LEU A 1037 12.74 -19.67 -32.42
C LEU A 1037 12.78 -18.13 -32.41
N PRO A 1038 13.07 -17.48 -33.54
CA PRO A 1038 13.09 -16.03 -33.64
C PRO A 1038 11.70 -15.45 -33.33
N LYS A 1039 11.66 -14.44 -32.45
CA LYS A 1039 10.45 -13.71 -32.03
C LYS A 1039 10.12 -12.52 -32.94
N SER A 1040 11.10 -12.08 -33.74
CA SER A 1040 11.00 -10.90 -34.57
C SER A 1040 11.80 -11.04 -35.86
N LEU A 1041 11.45 -10.26 -36.88
CA LEU A 1041 12.17 -10.22 -38.15
C LEU A 1041 13.64 -9.76 -38.01
N SER A 1042 14.01 -9.12 -36.90
CA SER A 1042 15.40 -8.78 -36.57
C SER A 1042 16.23 -9.97 -36.10
N GLU A 1043 15.60 -11.05 -35.63
CA GLU A 1043 16.27 -12.29 -35.19
C GLU A 1043 16.32 -13.36 -36.29
N GLY A 1044 15.48 -13.22 -37.33
CA GLY A 1044 15.42 -14.12 -38.47
C GLY A 1044 14.03 -14.21 -39.10
N PRO A 1045 13.85 -15.02 -40.16
CA PRO A 1045 12.53 -15.30 -40.73
C PRO A 1045 11.60 -15.94 -39.67
N LEU A 1046 10.35 -15.48 -39.58
CA LEU A 1046 9.40 -15.97 -38.58
C LEU A 1046 9.01 -17.44 -38.84
N PRO A 1047 8.85 -18.26 -37.80
CA PRO A 1047 8.47 -19.66 -37.95
C PRO A 1047 7.01 -19.79 -38.40
N VAL A 1048 6.74 -20.72 -39.30
CA VAL A 1048 5.39 -21.00 -39.82
C VAL A 1048 5.00 -22.47 -39.62
N LEU A 1049 3.71 -22.74 -39.45
CA LEU A 1049 3.17 -24.08 -39.39
C LEU A 1049 3.20 -24.73 -40.79
N LYS A 1050 3.69 -25.96 -40.89
CA LYS A 1050 3.77 -26.68 -42.17
C LYS A 1050 2.41 -27.03 -42.76
N CYS A 1051 1.35 -27.08 -41.95
CA CYS A 1051 0.02 -27.49 -42.39
C CYS A 1051 -0.76 -26.39 -43.14
N ASP A 1052 -0.60 -25.13 -42.75
CA ASP A 1052 -1.42 -24.01 -43.25
C ASP A 1052 -0.61 -22.73 -43.54
N GLY A 1053 0.69 -22.71 -43.23
CA GLY A 1053 1.56 -21.55 -43.40
C GLY A 1053 1.29 -20.44 -42.39
N GLU A 1054 0.48 -20.66 -41.36
CA GLU A 1054 0.24 -19.65 -40.32
C GLU A 1054 1.48 -19.43 -39.45
N ILE A 1055 1.65 -18.19 -38.98
CA ILE A 1055 2.78 -17.83 -38.10
C ILE A 1055 2.64 -18.59 -36.78
N TYR A 1056 3.67 -19.39 -36.46
CA TYR A 1056 3.74 -20.10 -35.20
C TYR A 1056 4.12 -19.13 -34.08
N ARG A 1057 3.21 -18.97 -33.11
CA ARG A 1057 3.29 -17.90 -32.08
C ARG A 1057 4.11 -18.27 -30.84
N ILE A 1058 4.52 -19.53 -30.71
CA ILE A 1058 5.31 -20.00 -29.56
C ILE A 1058 6.77 -20.02 -29.98
N HIS A 1059 7.60 -19.23 -29.31
CA HIS A 1059 8.99 -19.02 -29.71
C HIS A 1059 10.01 -19.66 -28.76
N HIS A 1060 9.57 -20.22 -27.65
CA HIS A 1060 10.43 -20.92 -26.69
C HIS A 1060 9.61 -21.97 -25.94
N TRP A 1061 10.07 -23.22 -25.95
CA TRP A 1061 9.47 -24.33 -25.20
C TRP A 1061 10.50 -25.46 -25.00
N PHE A 1062 10.11 -26.46 -24.20
CA PHE A 1062 10.89 -27.66 -23.92
C PHE A 1062 10.10 -28.90 -24.34
N ASP A 1063 10.70 -29.80 -25.13
CA ASP A 1063 10.13 -31.12 -25.41
C ASP A 1063 10.85 -32.18 -24.57
N ILE A 1064 10.10 -32.97 -23.81
CA ILE A 1064 10.61 -34.14 -23.07
C ILE A 1064 10.33 -35.39 -23.90
N CYS A 1065 11.37 -36.12 -24.24
CA CYS A 1065 11.33 -37.29 -25.12
C CYS A 1065 12.08 -38.50 -24.52
N PRO A 1066 11.76 -39.74 -24.92
CA PRO A 1066 12.59 -40.91 -24.61
C PRO A 1066 14.04 -40.70 -25.03
N GLN A 1067 14.98 -41.21 -24.23
CA GLN A 1067 16.41 -41.08 -24.51
C GLN A 1067 16.76 -41.66 -25.90
N GLY A 1068 17.52 -40.91 -26.70
CA GLY A 1068 17.92 -41.30 -28.05
C GLY A 1068 17.02 -40.75 -29.17
N SER A 1069 16.00 -39.97 -28.83
CA SER A 1069 15.13 -39.28 -29.80
C SER A 1069 15.93 -38.27 -30.65
N ASP A 1070 15.54 -38.08 -31.90
CA ASP A 1070 16.13 -37.07 -32.79
C ASP A 1070 15.50 -35.69 -32.53
N GLY A 1071 16.32 -34.65 -32.38
CA GLY A 1071 15.85 -33.28 -32.11
C GLY A 1071 15.01 -32.67 -33.24
N THR A 1072 15.07 -33.23 -34.46
CA THR A 1072 14.22 -32.80 -35.59
C THR A 1072 12.72 -33.00 -35.33
N ILE A 1073 12.38 -33.95 -34.44
CA ILE A 1073 11.02 -34.21 -33.99
C ILE A 1073 10.35 -32.95 -33.46
N SER A 1074 11.07 -32.13 -32.70
CA SER A 1074 10.52 -30.93 -32.07
C SER A 1074 9.94 -29.94 -33.08
N LEU A 1075 10.49 -29.92 -34.29
CA LEU A 1075 10.12 -29.06 -35.41
C LEU A 1075 9.32 -29.81 -36.51
N SER A 1076 8.82 -31.02 -36.23
CA SER A 1076 8.16 -31.86 -37.24
C SER A 1076 7.03 -31.14 -38.00
N ASN A 1077 6.28 -30.27 -37.33
CA ASN A 1077 5.15 -29.51 -37.89
C ASN A 1077 5.46 -28.01 -38.11
N ILE A 1078 6.71 -27.57 -37.90
CA ILE A 1078 7.09 -26.15 -37.95
C ILE A 1078 8.23 -25.96 -38.96
N GLU A 1079 8.06 -25.03 -39.88
CA GLU A 1079 9.14 -24.57 -40.75
C GLU A 1079 9.80 -23.34 -40.13
N ALA A 1080 11.01 -23.53 -39.61
CA ALA A 1080 11.80 -22.50 -38.95
C ALA A 1080 13.24 -22.53 -39.50
N PRO A 1081 13.56 -21.71 -40.52
CA PRO A 1081 14.89 -21.72 -41.16
C PRO A 1081 16.00 -21.22 -40.22
N VAL A 1082 15.67 -20.43 -39.20
CA VAL A 1082 16.55 -20.05 -38.09
C VAL A 1082 15.96 -20.61 -36.81
N HIS A 1083 16.68 -21.51 -36.14
CA HIS A 1083 16.26 -22.12 -34.88
C HIS A 1083 17.49 -22.52 -34.05
N THR A 1084 17.30 -22.63 -32.74
CA THR A 1084 18.26 -23.25 -31.82
C THR A 1084 17.56 -24.38 -31.10
N VAL A 1085 18.11 -25.59 -31.22
CA VAL A 1085 17.65 -26.78 -30.49
C VAL A 1085 18.83 -27.32 -29.70
N THR A 1086 18.76 -27.24 -28.37
CA THR A 1086 19.79 -27.76 -27.47
C THR A 1086 19.28 -29.02 -26.77
N ARG A 1087 20.10 -30.07 -26.77
CA ARG A 1087 19.79 -31.36 -26.14
C ARG A 1087 20.43 -31.45 -24.76
N HIS A 1088 19.64 -31.84 -23.78
CA HIS A 1088 20.08 -32.13 -22.42
C HIS A 1088 19.57 -33.53 -22.02
N SER A 1089 20.47 -34.42 -21.62
CA SER A 1089 20.11 -35.79 -21.21
C SER A 1089 20.02 -35.88 -19.69
N PHE A 1090 18.99 -36.54 -19.18
CA PHE A 1090 18.77 -36.75 -17.76
C PHE A 1090 18.40 -38.20 -17.47
N ASP A 1091 18.83 -38.69 -16.31
CA ASP A 1091 18.58 -40.08 -15.89
C ASP A 1091 17.10 -40.38 -15.68
N ASN A 1092 16.29 -39.34 -15.43
CA ASN A 1092 14.85 -39.49 -15.30
C ASN A 1092 14.10 -38.19 -15.61
N LYS A 1093 12.79 -38.34 -15.83
CA LYS A 1093 11.86 -37.25 -16.15
C LYS A 1093 11.81 -36.16 -15.08
N GLU A 1094 11.95 -36.53 -13.81
CA GLU A 1094 11.86 -35.57 -12.72
C GLU A 1094 13.06 -34.63 -12.64
N LEU A 1095 14.28 -35.14 -12.86
CA LEU A 1095 15.49 -34.33 -12.98
C LEU A 1095 15.42 -33.39 -14.19
N ALA A 1096 14.89 -33.88 -15.31
CA ALA A 1096 14.59 -33.05 -16.48
C ALA A 1096 13.62 -31.90 -16.14
N MET A 1097 12.54 -32.20 -15.42
CA MET A 1097 11.58 -31.19 -14.96
C MET A 1097 12.24 -30.16 -14.02
N MET A 1098 13.08 -30.62 -13.08
CA MET A 1098 13.84 -29.75 -12.18
C MET A 1098 14.76 -28.80 -12.95
N PHE A 1099 15.45 -29.29 -13.99
CA PHE A 1099 16.28 -28.47 -14.86
C PHE A 1099 15.46 -27.38 -15.57
N ILE A 1100 14.36 -27.76 -16.25
CA ILE A 1100 13.50 -26.82 -16.97
C ILE A 1100 12.96 -25.74 -16.04
N LEU A 1101 12.46 -26.14 -14.86
CA LEU A 1101 11.93 -25.21 -13.87
C LEU A 1101 13.01 -24.30 -13.31
N LYS A 1102 14.27 -24.74 -13.20
CA LYS A 1102 15.39 -23.88 -12.77
C LYS A 1102 15.78 -22.87 -13.85
N GLU A 1103 15.86 -23.28 -15.11
CA GLU A 1103 16.29 -22.46 -16.25
C GLU A 1103 15.26 -21.38 -16.67
N ASP A 1104 13.98 -21.75 -16.85
CA ASP A 1104 13.00 -20.85 -17.46
C ASP A 1104 11.93 -20.35 -16.49
N SER A 1105 12.04 -19.07 -16.12
CA SER A 1105 11.07 -18.39 -15.25
C SER A 1105 9.67 -18.21 -15.87
N SER A 1106 9.54 -18.28 -17.20
CA SER A 1106 8.26 -18.16 -17.90
C SER A 1106 7.44 -19.43 -17.73
N VAL A 1107 8.05 -20.60 -17.91
CA VAL A 1107 7.41 -21.92 -17.73
C VAL A 1107 6.88 -22.10 -16.31
N ARG A 1108 7.58 -21.56 -15.30
CA ARG A 1108 7.10 -21.55 -13.90
C ARG A 1108 5.69 -20.96 -13.76
N LYS A 1109 5.36 -19.90 -14.50
CA LYS A 1109 4.10 -19.15 -14.32
C LYS A 1109 2.91 -19.71 -15.09
N HIS A 1110 3.14 -20.59 -16.07
CA HIS A 1110 2.07 -21.10 -16.91
C HIS A 1110 1.24 -22.16 -16.19
N THR A 1111 -0.09 -21.99 -16.22
CA THR A 1111 -1.05 -22.99 -15.73
C THR A 1111 -1.65 -23.76 -16.90
N SER A 1112 -1.65 -25.09 -16.81
CA SER A 1112 -2.43 -25.93 -17.71
C SER A 1112 -3.92 -25.92 -17.32
N GLY A 1113 -4.82 -26.11 -18.30
CA GLY A 1113 -6.26 -26.24 -18.04
C GLY A 1113 -6.62 -27.47 -17.18
N ASP A 1114 -5.75 -28.47 -17.18
CA ASP A 1114 -5.78 -29.62 -16.28
C ASP A 1114 -4.60 -29.54 -15.32
N LYS A 1115 -4.86 -29.44 -14.02
CA LYS A 1115 -3.86 -29.26 -12.96
C LYS A 1115 -2.83 -30.39 -12.88
N PHE A 1116 -3.09 -31.54 -13.49
CA PHE A 1116 -2.18 -32.69 -13.48
C PHE A 1116 -1.35 -32.81 -14.77
N LYS A 1117 -1.56 -31.95 -15.77
CA LYS A 1117 -0.76 -31.91 -17.00
C LYS A 1117 0.48 -31.00 -16.84
N PRO A 1118 1.52 -31.18 -17.68
CA PRO A 1118 2.66 -30.28 -17.73
C PRO A 1118 2.25 -28.82 -17.97
N PRO A 1119 2.99 -27.85 -17.41
CA PRO A 1119 2.74 -26.43 -17.66
C PRO A 1119 2.90 -26.09 -19.15
N ALA A 1120 2.17 -25.07 -19.62
CA ALA A 1120 2.31 -24.62 -21.01
C ALA A 1120 3.76 -24.19 -21.28
N GLY A 1121 4.31 -24.64 -22.41
CA GLY A 1121 5.73 -24.49 -22.73
C GLY A 1121 6.57 -25.75 -22.44
N ILE A 1122 5.98 -26.81 -21.87
CA ILE A 1122 6.57 -28.16 -21.82
C ILE A 1122 5.64 -29.12 -22.58
N ASN A 1123 6.16 -29.81 -23.60
CA ASN A 1123 5.42 -30.88 -24.26
C ASN A 1123 6.09 -32.22 -23.98
N GLU A 1124 5.28 -33.21 -23.64
CA GLU A 1124 5.72 -34.59 -23.54
C GLU A 1124 5.44 -35.32 -24.84
N ARG A 1125 6.48 -35.89 -25.45
CA ARG A 1125 6.38 -36.64 -26.71
C ARG A 1125 6.82 -38.07 -26.49
N TRP A 1126 5.88 -38.89 -26.02
CA TRP A 1126 6.02 -40.34 -25.91
C TRP A 1126 5.54 -40.96 -27.22
N TYR A 1127 6.40 -41.72 -27.87
CA TYR A 1127 6.14 -42.36 -29.16
C TYR A 1127 5.56 -43.75 -29.00
#